data_AF-A0A5Q0GJ38-F1
#
_entry.id   AF-A0A5Q0GJ38-F1
#
_cell.length_a   1.000
_cell.length_b   1.000
_cell.length_c   1.000
_cell.angle_alpha   90.00
_cell.angle_beta   90.00
_cell.angle_gamma   90.00
#
_symmetry.space_group_name_H-M   'P 1'
#
loop_
_entity.id
_entity.type
_entity.pdbx_description
1 polymer ?
#
loop_
_entity_poly.entity_id
_entity_poly.type
_entity_poly.pdbx_seq_one_letter_code
_entity_poly.pdbx_strand_id
1 'polypeptide(L)'
;MSSTASTKTKDKIGKKSLDTEQLGVVKNLTPFEDITHLAGIASISLAGRRDIGALILQKKEDIQIKFCFDVQGVHPSLPEEQILPIFENIEGGLKELPERETLTIHLGSFTDDFLRQQELKKIEDNCDLEQLTLLVRSERLRARELTKAGTRKNKFLRFWCTYSVLASEDSRSNDAIEKTIKQLQNAWFQFTGQIHGVRQERIETILRDSFTSGFQRWEQLLTNSMGLSVRAVTSEEVWSILWSQFNRSDAPKVPNPLILDEEGLREVQTSDFHIRHLMLENEKSVPFLDRSWVRLQDRYIGVLQFSEKPQGWVDEYAQLRYLWEVISKEKISDTEIICQLSKANQGLAKTALQRITKQSITSSAMSSEKGSIDVKANMNIEEAVKAQETILRGSLPIHTAVVFCVHRHSRQKLDEACQYLSSCFLRPAVVEREIEYAWKTWLQCVPVVWENLLTRPFNRRLPYFSSEVPGLMPIVRTATGDKSGFELIAEEGGTPVHLDLYKQHKNLAIFGTTRAGKSVLVAGLLTPALAQNIPVIALDYPKPDGTSTFTDYTKFMGEEGAYFDISKESNNLFELPDLRGYEPEVIKERMTDFKEFLKSTLMIMVLGTNPVGVSPTTVSNIESIITITIETFYNDEDIKLRYKLALENGLGTPEWADIPTLKDFYNYCSPGFIKLDSITNNSKEILDALDQIRLRLKFWLNSRVGQSIANPSSFKTDARLLVFALRSLGSEADAAVLALSAYSAALRRALSSKVSIFFLDEAPILFNFESIAELIGRLCANGAKAGIRVILSAQEPESIFQSKSASKIFANITTRLIGRIQTSAVDPFVNRFKYPYEIISRNSTEAFFPKRESIYSQWLLDDNGKLTFCRYYPAYCLLAAVANNPNEQELRTLFLNKYADNPMLGMVKFSESYIQLLRGDELSQEAQQLLKNQR
;
A
#
# COMPACT_ATOMS: atom_id res chain seq x y z
N MET A 1 -45.78 34.50 -46.29
CA MET A 1 -44.40 34.04 -46.07
C MET A 1 -44.30 33.55 -44.65
N SER A 2 -43.96 32.27 -44.49
CA SER A 2 -44.10 31.47 -43.28
C SER A 2 -43.11 31.86 -42.18
N SER A 3 -43.62 32.08 -40.97
CA SER A 3 -42.86 32.23 -39.74
C SER A 3 -42.17 30.91 -39.38
N THR A 4 -40.84 30.90 -39.41
CA THR A 4 -40.02 29.83 -38.82
C THR A 4 -40.14 29.90 -37.30
N ALA A 5 -40.94 28.99 -36.75
CA ALA A 5 -41.01 28.77 -35.31
C ALA A 5 -39.63 28.31 -34.79
N SER A 6 -39.07 29.01 -33.80
CA SER A 6 -37.90 28.52 -33.08
C SER A 6 -38.29 27.24 -32.34
N THR A 7 -37.80 26.10 -32.81
CA THR A 7 -37.90 24.83 -32.09
C THR A 7 -37.22 24.97 -30.73
N LYS A 8 -38.02 25.05 -29.65
CA LYS A 8 -37.52 24.88 -28.28
C LYS A 8 -36.80 23.54 -28.21
N THR A 9 -35.49 23.57 -27.96
CA THR A 9 -34.70 22.39 -27.61
C THR A 9 -35.38 21.71 -26.41
N LYS A 10 -35.76 20.44 -26.55
CA LYS A 10 -36.36 19.66 -25.46
C LYS A 10 -35.24 19.22 -24.51
N ASP A 11 -35.30 19.62 -23.24
CA ASP A 11 -34.34 19.22 -22.18
C ASP A 11 -34.35 17.71 -21.85
N LYS A 12 -35.37 16.98 -22.29
CA LYS A 12 -35.52 15.53 -22.07
C LYS A 12 -35.72 14.81 -23.39
N ILE A 13 -35.10 13.63 -23.52
CA ILE A 13 -35.25 12.74 -24.67
C ILE A 13 -36.71 12.26 -24.77
N GLY A 14 -37.34 12.01 -23.61
CA GLY A 14 -38.75 11.63 -23.49
C GLY A 14 -38.99 10.13 -23.63
N LYS A 15 -40.16 9.69 -23.16
CA LYS A 15 -40.58 8.28 -23.28
C LYS A 15 -40.70 7.88 -24.75
N LYS A 16 -40.14 6.74 -25.12
CA LYS A 16 -40.26 6.16 -26.47
C LYS A 16 -41.08 4.87 -26.39
N SER A 17 -41.96 4.67 -27.37
CA SER A 17 -42.66 3.40 -27.56
C SER A 17 -41.84 2.52 -28.49
N LEU A 18 -41.74 1.22 -28.18
CA LEU A 18 -41.10 0.22 -29.04
C LEU A 18 -42.19 -0.61 -29.74
N ASP A 19 -41.94 -0.99 -30.99
CA ASP A 19 -42.86 -1.86 -31.73
C ASP A 19 -42.98 -3.24 -31.07
N THR A 20 -44.22 -3.75 -31.05
CA THR A 20 -44.70 -4.88 -30.25
C THR A 20 -44.03 -6.23 -30.52
N GLU A 21 -43.17 -6.36 -31.54
CA GLU A 21 -42.50 -7.61 -31.88
C GLU A 21 -41.23 -7.88 -31.05
N GLN A 22 -40.66 -6.89 -30.36
CA GLN A 22 -39.35 -7.05 -29.70
C GLN A 22 -39.38 -7.35 -28.19
N LEU A 23 -40.44 -7.01 -27.44
CA LEU A 23 -40.52 -7.27 -25.99
C LEU A 23 -41.98 -7.41 -25.51
N GLY A 24 -42.41 -8.61 -25.14
CA GLY A 24 -43.81 -8.95 -24.83
C GLY A 24 -44.48 -8.31 -23.60
N VAL A 25 -43.91 -7.30 -22.95
CA VAL A 25 -44.46 -6.76 -21.67
C VAL A 25 -44.42 -5.22 -21.52
N VAL A 26 -43.54 -4.46 -22.19
CA VAL A 26 -43.40 -3.02 -21.92
C VAL A 26 -43.59 -2.16 -23.17
N LYS A 27 -44.70 -1.41 -23.22
CA LYS A 27 -45.05 -0.54 -24.37
C LYS A 27 -44.26 0.78 -24.44
N ASN A 28 -43.68 1.25 -23.32
CA ASN A 28 -42.99 2.54 -23.23
C ASN A 28 -41.74 2.45 -22.35
N LEU A 29 -40.59 2.90 -22.86
CA LEU A 29 -39.33 3.01 -22.11
C LEU A 29 -38.97 4.47 -21.83
N THR A 30 -38.31 4.71 -20.70
CA THR A 30 -37.75 6.03 -20.33
C THR A 30 -36.24 5.95 -20.46
N PRO A 31 -35.59 6.84 -21.22
CA PRO A 31 -34.13 6.91 -21.31
C PRO A 31 -33.49 7.13 -19.94
N PHE A 32 -32.35 6.50 -19.68
CA PHE A 32 -31.67 6.62 -18.38
C PHE A 32 -31.16 8.06 -18.18
N GLU A 33 -30.78 8.74 -19.25
CA GLU A 33 -30.32 10.13 -19.28
C GLU A 33 -31.36 11.11 -18.71
N ASP A 34 -32.67 10.79 -18.84
CA ASP A 34 -33.78 11.58 -18.31
C ASP A 34 -33.98 11.40 -16.79
N ILE A 35 -33.33 10.39 -16.19
CA ILE A 35 -33.36 10.04 -14.76
C ILE A 35 -32.18 10.69 -14.01
N THR A 36 -31.04 10.83 -14.67
CA THR A 36 -29.84 11.47 -14.11
C THR A 36 -29.96 13.00 -14.09
N HIS A 37 -29.19 13.65 -13.22
CA HIS A 37 -29.16 15.11 -13.08
C HIS A 37 -27.80 15.72 -13.49
N LEU A 38 -26.86 14.92 -14.00
CA LEU A 38 -25.50 15.34 -14.31
C LEU A 38 -25.47 16.37 -15.43
N ALA A 39 -24.99 17.58 -15.17
CA ALA A 39 -24.85 18.64 -16.17
C ALA A 39 -23.43 18.70 -16.74
N GLY A 40 -22.41 18.48 -15.90
CA GLY A 40 -21.01 18.55 -16.31
C GLY A 40 -20.05 18.30 -15.16
N ILE A 41 -18.75 18.47 -15.44
CA ILE A 41 -17.66 18.40 -14.46
C ILE A 41 -16.93 19.74 -14.49
N ALA A 42 -16.65 20.30 -13.31
CA ALA A 42 -15.78 21.45 -13.15
C ALA A 42 -14.38 21.04 -12.68
N SER A 43 -13.37 21.76 -13.16
CA SER A 43 -12.00 21.80 -12.65
C SER A 43 -11.75 23.20 -12.08
N ILE A 44 -11.57 23.29 -10.76
CA ILE A 44 -11.43 24.55 -10.04
C ILE A 44 -9.99 24.72 -9.54
N SER A 45 -9.34 25.81 -9.95
CA SER A 45 -7.97 26.15 -9.57
C SER A 45 -7.92 27.58 -9.00
N LEU A 46 -8.25 27.72 -7.71
CA LEU A 46 -8.32 29.00 -7.00
C LEU A 46 -7.52 28.94 -5.69
N ALA A 47 -7.04 30.09 -5.23
CA ALA A 47 -6.39 30.23 -3.92
C ALA A 47 -5.24 29.24 -3.67
N GLY A 48 -4.41 29.01 -4.70
CA GLY A 48 -3.26 28.10 -4.64
C GLY A 48 -3.60 26.61 -4.73
N ARG A 49 -4.89 26.24 -4.74
CA ARG A 49 -5.35 24.87 -5.04
C ARG A 49 -5.39 24.67 -6.56
N ARG A 50 -5.10 23.46 -7.02
CA ARG A 50 -5.07 23.10 -8.44
C ARG A 50 -5.99 21.94 -8.72
N ASP A 51 -6.75 22.05 -9.80
CA ASP A 51 -7.61 21.01 -10.37
C ASP A 51 -8.50 20.30 -9.33
N ILE A 52 -9.25 21.06 -8.55
CA ILE A 52 -10.27 20.50 -7.68
C ILE A 52 -11.47 20.10 -8.54
N GLY A 53 -11.72 18.79 -8.63
CA GLY A 53 -12.81 18.22 -9.42
C GLY A 53 -14.16 18.34 -8.70
N ALA A 54 -15.19 18.77 -9.43
CA ALA A 54 -16.56 18.84 -8.91
C ALA A 54 -17.60 18.35 -9.93
N LEU A 55 -18.57 17.56 -9.47
CA LEU A 55 -19.74 17.22 -10.27
C LEU A 55 -20.77 18.34 -10.19
N ILE A 56 -21.31 18.74 -11.35
CA ILE A 56 -22.40 19.69 -11.43
C ILE A 56 -23.68 18.93 -11.70
N LEU A 57 -24.65 19.00 -10.78
CA LEU A 57 -25.99 18.50 -10.98
C LEU A 57 -26.96 19.65 -11.21
N GLN A 58 -27.87 19.47 -12.16
CA GLN A 58 -28.92 20.42 -12.45
C GLN A 58 -30.29 19.74 -12.39
N LYS A 59 -31.20 20.32 -11.61
CA LYS A 59 -32.59 19.88 -11.51
C LYS A 59 -33.51 21.09 -11.71
N LYS A 60 -34.06 21.22 -12.92
CA LYS A 60 -34.77 22.44 -13.33
C LYS A 60 -33.82 23.65 -13.24
N GLU A 61 -34.13 24.61 -12.36
CA GLU A 61 -33.32 25.80 -12.13
C GLU A 61 -32.36 25.68 -10.93
N ASP A 62 -32.47 24.59 -10.16
CA ASP A 62 -31.61 24.33 -9.01
C ASP A 62 -30.29 23.69 -9.47
N ILE A 63 -29.18 24.13 -8.86
CA ILE A 63 -27.83 23.64 -9.14
C ILE A 63 -27.22 23.12 -7.84
N GLN A 64 -26.57 21.96 -7.92
CA GLN A 64 -25.84 21.37 -6.81
C GLN A 64 -24.46 20.97 -7.29
N ILE A 65 -23.45 21.40 -6.56
CA ILE A 65 -22.06 21.05 -6.76
C ILE A 65 -21.73 19.93 -5.77
N LYS A 66 -21.14 18.84 -6.25
CA LYS A 66 -20.64 17.76 -5.39
C LYS A 66 -19.13 17.66 -5.49
N PHE A 67 -18.47 17.80 -4.34
CA PHE A 67 -17.03 17.57 -4.21
C PHE A 67 -16.78 16.15 -3.71
N CYS A 68 -15.71 15.53 -4.21
CA CYS A 68 -15.28 14.20 -3.77
C CYS A 68 -13.94 14.29 -3.06
N PHE A 69 -13.83 13.58 -1.94
CA PHE A 69 -12.58 13.41 -1.20
C PHE A 69 -12.27 11.92 -1.08
N ASP A 70 -11.04 11.53 -1.43
CA ASP A 70 -10.49 10.24 -1.02
C ASP A 70 -10.06 10.35 0.44
N VAL A 71 -10.47 9.37 1.25
CA VAL A 71 -10.23 9.38 2.70
C VAL A 71 -9.43 8.15 3.10
N GLN A 72 -8.38 8.33 3.91
CA GLN A 72 -7.58 7.19 4.40
C GLN A 72 -8.40 6.28 5.34
N GLY A 73 -9.27 6.90 6.14
CA GLY A 73 -10.09 6.23 7.15
C GLY A 73 -9.34 6.03 8.46
N VAL A 74 -10.03 5.39 9.41
CA VAL A 74 -9.49 5.01 10.72
C VAL A 74 -8.90 3.60 10.60
N HIS A 75 -7.63 3.43 10.98
CA HIS A 75 -6.99 2.12 10.90
C HIS A 75 -7.69 1.14 11.87
N PRO A 76 -7.91 -0.14 11.51
CA PRO A 76 -8.63 -1.09 12.36
C PRO A 76 -7.89 -1.42 13.66
N SER A 77 -6.55 -1.48 13.63
CA SER A 77 -5.73 -1.76 14.82
C SER A 77 -5.13 -0.45 15.31
N LEU A 78 -5.74 0.16 16.33
CA LEU A 78 -5.26 1.37 16.98
C LEU A 78 -5.02 1.09 18.47
N PRO A 79 -4.04 1.75 19.10
CA PRO A 79 -3.89 1.75 20.55
C PRO A 79 -5.14 2.33 21.23
N GLU A 80 -5.50 1.80 22.40
CA GLU A 80 -6.70 2.22 23.15
C GLU A 80 -6.75 3.73 23.39
N GLU A 81 -5.59 4.33 23.71
CA GLU A 81 -5.43 5.76 23.98
C GLU A 81 -5.82 6.66 22.80
N GLN A 82 -5.79 6.16 21.55
CA GLN A 82 -6.12 6.95 20.37
C GLN A 82 -7.61 6.92 20.00
N ILE A 83 -8.37 5.96 20.54
CA ILE A 83 -9.75 5.70 20.11
C ILE A 83 -10.68 6.83 20.55
N LEU A 84 -10.62 7.21 21.82
CA LEU A 84 -11.50 8.24 22.38
C LEU A 84 -11.31 9.61 21.72
N PRO A 85 -10.06 10.12 21.52
CA PRO A 85 -9.86 11.38 20.79
C PRO A 85 -10.39 11.35 19.36
N ILE A 86 -10.22 10.22 18.64
CA ILE A 86 -10.75 10.07 17.28
C ILE A 86 -12.28 10.15 17.30
N PHE A 87 -12.91 9.46 18.25
CA PHE A 87 -14.35 9.44 18.41
C PHE A 87 -14.90 10.84 18.71
N GLU A 88 -14.33 11.55 19.68
CA GLU A 88 -14.74 12.89 20.08
C GLU A 88 -14.61 13.90 18.94
N ASN A 89 -13.53 13.83 18.15
CA ASN A 89 -13.34 14.67 16.96
C ASN A 89 -14.43 14.41 15.92
N ILE A 90 -14.72 13.14 15.62
CA ILE A 90 -15.80 12.80 14.68
C ILE A 90 -17.13 13.32 15.19
N GLU A 91 -17.46 13.09 16.46
CA GLU A 91 -18.70 13.59 17.08
C GLU A 91 -18.77 15.12 17.01
N GLY A 92 -17.67 15.82 17.28
CA GLY A 92 -17.53 17.26 17.18
C GLY A 92 -17.83 17.76 15.76
N GLY A 93 -17.19 17.20 14.74
CA GLY A 93 -17.41 17.56 13.35
C GLY A 93 -18.85 17.26 12.86
N LEU A 94 -19.49 16.21 13.39
CA LEU A 94 -20.90 15.92 13.12
C LEU A 94 -21.85 17.01 13.65
N LYS A 95 -21.49 17.69 14.73
CA LYS A 95 -22.29 18.82 15.27
C LYS A 95 -22.20 20.07 14.39
N GLU A 96 -21.13 20.18 13.60
CA GLU A 96 -20.83 21.34 12.73
C GLU A 96 -21.30 21.17 11.27
N LEU A 97 -21.99 20.06 10.94
CA LEU A 97 -22.49 19.81 9.59
C LEU A 97 -23.27 21.02 9.03
N PRO A 98 -22.96 21.49 7.80
CA PRO A 98 -23.67 22.59 7.17
C PRO A 98 -25.17 22.30 7.05
N GLU A 99 -25.99 23.34 7.19
CA GLU A 99 -27.43 23.20 7.03
C GLU A 99 -27.78 22.90 5.58
N ARG A 100 -28.76 22.03 5.36
CA ARG A 100 -29.31 21.65 4.04
C ARG A 100 -28.35 20.90 3.11
N GLU A 101 -27.08 20.80 3.46
CA GLU A 101 -26.12 19.97 2.74
C GLU A 101 -26.04 18.55 3.30
N THR A 102 -25.40 17.68 2.53
CA THR A 102 -25.24 16.27 2.85
C THR A 102 -23.78 15.86 2.76
N LEU A 103 -23.40 14.98 3.68
CA LEU A 103 -22.16 14.21 3.63
C LEU A 103 -22.52 12.76 3.30
N THR A 104 -22.04 12.25 2.18
CA THR A 104 -22.20 10.84 1.79
C THR A 104 -20.86 10.12 1.89
N ILE A 105 -20.78 9.14 2.78
CA ILE A 105 -19.63 8.30 3.02
C ILE A 105 -19.84 7.00 2.24
N HIS A 106 -18.93 6.69 1.32
CA HIS A 106 -19.01 5.57 0.40
C HIS A 106 -17.80 4.66 0.58
N LEU A 107 -18.03 3.50 1.21
CA LEU A 107 -17.04 2.43 1.36
C LEU A 107 -17.36 1.33 0.34
N GLY A 108 -16.38 0.91 -0.45
CA GLY A 108 -16.49 -0.24 -1.34
C GLY A 108 -15.50 -1.34 -0.97
N SER A 109 -15.88 -2.61 -1.18
CA SER A 109 -15.01 -3.78 -1.02
C SER A 109 -15.24 -4.74 -2.18
N PHE A 110 -14.30 -4.79 -3.12
CA PHE A 110 -14.46 -5.48 -4.41
C PHE A 110 -13.35 -6.49 -4.68
N THR A 111 -13.71 -7.61 -5.30
CA THR A 111 -12.74 -8.60 -5.78
C THR A 111 -12.32 -8.22 -7.20
N ASP A 112 -11.16 -7.58 -7.30
CA ASP A 112 -10.59 -7.15 -8.58
C ASP A 112 -9.06 -7.21 -8.53
N ASP A 113 -8.45 -7.81 -9.55
CA ASP A 113 -6.99 -7.93 -9.70
C ASP A 113 -6.44 -7.15 -10.90
N PHE A 114 -7.27 -6.38 -11.61
CA PHE A 114 -6.86 -5.72 -12.86
C PHE A 114 -5.56 -4.91 -12.74
N LEU A 115 -5.48 -4.01 -11.75
CA LEU A 115 -4.28 -3.19 -11.52
C LEU A 115 -3.05 -4.04 -11.15
N ARG A 116 -3.24 -5.07 -10.31
CA ARG A 116 -2.15 -5.98 -9.90
C ARG A 116 -1.64 -6.80 -11.08
N GLN A 117 -2.55 -7.25 -11.96
CA GLN A 117 -2.18 -7.95 -13.19
C GLN A 117 -1.38 -7.06 -14.13
N GLN A 118 -1.75 -5.78 -14.28
CA GLN A 118 -0.99 -4.83 -15.10
C GLN A 118 0.39 -4.55 -14.50
N GLU A 119 0.49 -4.36 -13.19
CA GLU A 119 1.77 -4.13 -12.49
C GLU A 119 2.73 -5.29 -12.72
N LEU A 120 2.31 -6.51 -12.39
CA LEU A 120 3.14 -7.71 -12.55
C LEU A 120 3.46 -8.00 -14.02
N LYS A 121 2.53 -7.71 -14.95
CA LYS A 121 2.80 -7.83 -16.38
C LYS A 121 3.88 -6.85 -16.84
N LYS A 122 3.90 -5.60 -16.34
CA LYS A 122 4.98 -4.66 -16.65
C LYS A 122 6.34 -5.13 -16.13
N ILE A 123 6.37 -5.81 -14.98
CA ILE A 123 7.60 -6.42 -14.46
C ILE A 123 8.03 -7.59 -15.35
N GLU A 124 7.08 -8.45 -15.74
CA GLU A 124 7.31 -9.56 -16.67
C GLU A 124 7.86 -9.10 -18.03
N ASP A 125 7.23 -8.10 -18.65
CA ASP A 125 7.59 -7.60 -19.98
C ASP A 125 9.00 -6.96 -20.01
N ASN A 126 9.49 -6.48 -18.86
CA ASN A 126 10.82 -5.88 -18.71
C ASN A 126 11.87 -6.87 -18.18
N CYS A 127 11.49 -8.10 -17.84
CA CYS A 127 12.39 -9.11 -17.31
C CYS A 127 12.98 -9.94 -18.45
N ASP A 128 14.30 -10.04 -18.48
CA ASP A 128 15.08 -10.77 -19.47
C ASP A 128 15.51 -12.16 -19.01
N LEU A 129 15.20 -12.55 -17.77
CA LEU A 129 15.52 -13.88 -17.22
C LEU A 129 14.26 -14.75 -17.16
N GLU A 130 14.30 -15.91 -17.82
CA GLU A 130 13.15 -16.82 -17.93
C GLU A 130 12.70 -17.36 -16.56
N GLN A 131 13.66 -17.62 -15.68
CA GLN A 131 13.43 -18.13 -14.32
C GLN A 131 12.64 -17.14 -13.47
N LEU A 132 12.99 -15.86 -13.49
CA LEU A 132 12.25 -14.81 -12.81
C LEU A 132 10.89 -14.54 -13.46
N THR A 133 10.84 -14.60 -14.79
CA THR A 133 9.59 -14.51 -15.56
C THR A 133 8.59 -15.59 -15.14
N LEU A 134 9.04 -16.83 -14.94
CA LEU A 134 8.22 -17.92 -14.40
C LEU A 134 7.67 -17.58 -13.00
N LEU A 135 8.51 -17.05 -12.11
CA LEU A 135 8.08 -16.68 -10.75
C LEU A 135 7.04 -15.55 -10.76
N VAL A 136 7.25 -14.50 -11.58
CA VAL A 136 6.31 -13.39 -11.74
C VAL A 136 4.98 -13.87 -12.35
N ARG A 137 5.02 -14.75 -13.35
CA ARG A 137 3.81 -15.39 -13.91
C ARG A 137 3.06 -16.22 -12.88
N SER A 138 3.78 -16.97 -12.04
CA SER A 138 3.20 -17.73 -10.93
C SER A 138 2.52 -16.81 -9.93
N GLU A 139 3.10 -15.64 -9.63
CA GLU A 139 2.49 -14.62 -8.77
C GLU A 139 1.22 -14.02 -9.38
N ARG A 140 1.21 -13.74 -10.69
CA ARG A 140 0.01 -13.30 -11.43
C ARG A 140 -1.12 -14.31 -11.31
N LEU A 141 -0.83 -15.60 -11.49
CA LEU A 141 -1.80 -16.68 -11.30
C LEU A 141 -2.32 -16.67 -9.86
N ARG A 142 -1.42 -16.58 -8.89
CA ARG A 142 -1.75 -16.60 -7.46
C ARG A 142 -2.66 -15.43 -7.06
N ALA A 143 -2.37 -14.21 -7.52
CA ALA A 143 -3.22 -13.04 -7.26
C ALA A 143 -4.64 -13.22 -7.83
N ARG A 144 -4.75 -13.82 -9.02
CA ARG A 144 -6.03 -14.14 -9.66
C ARG A 144 -6.83 -15.19 -8.88
N GLU A 145 -6.16 -16.25 -8.41
CA GLU A 145 -6.80 -17.27 -7.56
C GLU A 145 -7.37 -16.67 -6.28
N LEU A 146 -6.57 -15.86 -5.57
CA LEU A 146 -6.97 -15.22 -4.31
C LEU A 146 -8.12 -14.23 -4.51
N THR A 147 -8.15 -13.56 -5.66
CA THR A 147 -9.24 -12.65 -6.03
C THR A 147 -10.53 -13.43 -6.32
N LYS A 148 -10.44 -14.52 -7.10
CA LYS A 148 -11.60 -15.40 -7.38
C LYS A 148 -12.14 -16.09 -6.13
N ALA A 149 -11.27 -16.44 -5.18
CA ALA A 149 -11.66 -17.00 -3.89
C ALA A 149 -12.29 -15.98 -2.95
N GLY A 150 -12.26 -14.69 -3.28
CA GLY A 150 -12.73 -13.61 -2.43
C GLY A 150 -11.81 -13.32 -1.25
N THR A 151 -10.58 -13.82 -1.22
CA THR A 151 -9.59 -13.51 -0.18
C THR A 151 -8.99 -12.12 -0.38
N ARG A 152 -8.68 -11.76 -1.63
CA ARG A 152 -8.11 -10.46 -2.02
C ARG A 152 -9.22 -9.49 -2.41
N LYS A 153 -9.40 -8.41 -1.63
CA LYS A 153 -10.48 -7.43 -1.79
C LYS A 153 -9.96 -5.99 -1.75
N ASN A 154 -9.97 -5.30 -2.88
CA ASN A 154 -9.65 -3.88 -2.92
C ASN A 154 -10.73 -3.09 -2.17
N LYS A 155 -10.31 -2.10 -1.38
CA LYS A 155 -11.23 -1.19 -0.70
C LYS A 155 -10.94 0.25 -1.08
N PHE A 156 -12.00 1.05 -1.12
CA PHE A 156 -11.90 2.49 -1.22
C PHE A 156 -12.86 3.12 -0.20
N LEU A 157 -12.52 4.32 0.25
CA LEU A 157 -13.37 5.14 1.11
C LEU A 157 -13.41 6.55 0.53
N ARG A 158 -14.60 7.01 0.15
CA ARG A 158 -14.80 8.30 -0.50
C ARG A 158 -15.91 9.08 0.17
N PHE A 159 -15.69 10.37 0.35
CA PHE A 159 -16.69 11.28 0.89
C PHE A 159 -17.19 12.19 -0.23
N TRP A 160 -18.50 12.25 -0.40
CA TRP A 160 -19.17 13.19 -1.30
C TRP A 160 -19.87 14.25 -0.48
N CYS A 161 -19.50 15.50 -0.70
CA CYS A 161 -20.03 16.66 0.01
C CYS A 161 -20.78 17.55 -0.96
N THR A 162 -21.94 18.06 -0.55
CA THR A 162 -22.78 18.91 -1.41
C THR A 162 -22.66 20.39 -1.08
N TYR A 163 -22.87 21.22 -2.10
CA TYR A 163 -23.18 22.64 -2.02
C TYR A 163 -24.35 22.94 -2.97
N SER A 164 -25.46 23.43 -2.46
CA SER A 164 -26.73 23.49 -3.18
C SER A 164 -27.26 24.92 -3.29
N VAL A 165 -27.62 25.34 -4.50
CA VAL A 165 -28.21 26.66 -4.81
C VAL A 165 -29.64 26.44 -5.32
N LEU A 166 -30.63 26.91 -4.54
CA LEU A 166 -32.06 26.75 -4.83
C LEU A 166 -32.65 28.03 -5.41
N ALA A 167 -33.34 27.93 -6.55
CA ALA A 167 -33.88 29.10 -7.25
C ALA A 167 -35.00 29.84 -6.48
N SER A 168 -35.63 29.19 -5.50
CA SER A 168 -36.81 29.72 -4.78
C SER A 168 -36.51 30.47 -3.47
N GLU A 169 -35.26 30.51 -3.01
CA GLU A 169 -34.92 31.05 -1.67
C GLU A 169 -34.24 32.42 -1.64
N ASP A 170 -34.02 33.03 -2.81
CA ASP A 170 -33.55 34.42 -2.99
C ASP A 170 -34.50 35.52 -2.47
N SER A 171 -35.37 35.20 -1.49
CA SER A 171 -36.27 36.15 -0.84
C SER A 171 -36.05 36.30 0.67
N ARG A 172 -35.18 35.50 1.30
CA ARG A 172 -35.03 35.53 2.77
C ARG A 172 -33.61 35.47 3.37
N SER A 173 -32.54 35.39 2.59
CA SER A 173 -31.18 35.63 3.11
C SER A 173 -30.76 37.10 2.92
N ASN A 174 -30.21 37.69 3.97
CA ASN A 174 -29.65 39.04 3.94
C ASN A 174 -28.39 39.05 3.08
N ASP A 175 -28.50 39.49 1.83
CA ASP A 175 -27.38 40.14 1.16
C ASP A 175 -27.88 41.34 0.35
N ALA A 176 -27.40 42.52 0.72
CA ALA A 176 -27.77 43.79 0.08
C ALA A 176 -27.31 43.88 -1.39
N ILE A 177 -26.48 42.93 -1.84
CA ILE A 177 -25.88 42.88 -3.17
C ILE A 177 -26.77 42.06 -4.14
N GLU A 178 -27.44 41.01 -3.66
CA GLU A 178 -28.30 40.13 -4.47
C GLU A 178 -29.59 40.84 -4.94
N LYS A 179 -30.14 41.75 -4.12
CA LYS A 179 -31.30 42.57 -4.48
C LYS A 179 -31.00 43.54 -5.62
N THR A 180 -29.78 44.07 -5.68
CA THR A 180 -29.36 45.02 -6.71
C THR A 180 -29.12 44.31 -8.04
N ILE A 181 -28.59 43.08 -8.01
CA ILE A 181 -28.38 42.24 -9.21
C ILE A 181 -29.71 41.81 -9.83
N LYS A 182 -30.71 41.39 -9.05
CA LYS A 182 -32.03 41.01 -9.60
C LYS A 182 -32.82 42.17 -10.20
N GLN A 183 -32.73 43.37 -9.61
CA GLN A 183 -33.41 44.55 -10.15
C GLN A 183 -32.75 45.08 -11.43
N LEU A 184 -31.42 45.02 -11.54
CA LEU A 184 -30.70 45.32 -12.78
C LEU A 184 -30.90 44.25 -13.85
N GLN A 185 -30.91 42.97 -13.47
CA GLN A 185 -31.17 41.84 -14.37
C GLN A 185 -32.56 41.93 -15.03
N ASN A 186 -33.62 42.16 -14.27
CA ASN A 186 -34.97 42.23 -14.84
C ASN A 186 -35.18 43.44 -15.77
N ALA A 187 -34.50 44.56 -15.51
CA ALA A 187 -34.52 45.73 -16.41
C ALA A 187 -33.66 45.53 -17.66
N TRP A 188 -32.54 44.81 -17.55
CA TRP A 188 -31.60 44.52 -18.65
C TRP A 188 -32.08 43.37 -19.56
N PHE A 189 -32.75 42.36 -19.00
CA PHE A 189 -33.31 41.21 -19.74
C PHE A 189 -34.41 41.61 -20.73
N GLN A 190 -35.11 42.72 -20.48
CA GLN A 190 -36.07 43.28 -21.44
C GLN A 190 -35.41 44.13 -22.55
N PHE A 191 -34.13 44.52 -22.40
CA PHE A 191 -33.50 45.54 -23.25
C PHE A 191 -32.42 45.03 -24.21
N THR A 192 -31.65 43.96 -23.90
CA THR A 192 -30.39 43.67 -24.66
C THR A 192 -30.26 42.31 -25.34
N GLY A 193 -31.12 41.33 -25.09
CA GLY A 193 -31.07 40.03 -25.83
C GLY A 193 -29.77 39.22 -25.71
N GLN A 194 -28.85 39.57 -24.79
CA GLN A 194 -27.58 38.87 -24.56
C GLN A 194 -27.71 37.82 -23.44
N ILE A 195 -28.30 36.67 -23.79
CA ILE A 195 -28.62 35.60 -22.82
C ILE A 195 -27.37 34.78 -22.41
N HIS A 196 -26.32 34.76 -23.23
CA HIS A 196 -25.16 33.88 -22.99
C HIS A 196 -24.17 34.44 -21.94
N GLY A 197 -23.84 35.73 -21.98
CA GLY A 197 -22.91 36.34 -21.01
C GLY A 197 -23.41 36.29 -19.57
N VAL A 198 -24.70 36.58 -19.35
CA VAL A 198 -25.32 36.57 -18.00
C VAL A 198 -25.39 35.15 -17.40
N ARG A 199 -25.52 34.11 -18.25
CA ARG A 199 -25.49 32.71 -17.79
C ARG A 199 -24.08 32.29 -17.37
N GLN A 200 -23.06 32.71 -18.13
CA GLN A 200 -21.67 32.42 -17.81
C GLN A 200 -21.27 33.09 -16.48
N GLU A 201 -21.59 34.37 -16.29
CA GLU A 201 -21.35 35.07 -15.02
C GLU A 201 -22.04 34.39 -13.84
N ARG A 202 -23.32 33.98 -13.99
CA ARG A 202 -24.04 33.27 -12.93
C ARG A 202 -23.36 31.95 -12.55
N ILE A 203 -22.93 31.16 -13.53
CA ILE A 203 -22.26 29.88 -13.28
C ILE A 203 -20.89 30.12 -12.64
N GLU A 204 -20.14 31.13 -13.10
CA GLU A 204 -18.86 31.51 -12.51
C GLU A 204 -19.01 31.88 -11.04
N THR A 205 -19.99 32.73 -10.69
CA THR A 205 -20.29 33.09 -9.31
C THR A 205 -20.64 31.86 -8.47
N ILE A 206 -21.53 30.99 -8.96
CA ILE A 206 -21.89 29.75 -8.25
C ILE A 206 -20.66 28.88 -8.01
N LEU A 207 -19.77 28.72 -8.99
CA LEU A 207 -18.57 27.91 -8.83
C LEU A 207 -17.56 28.55 -7.87
N ARG A 208 -17.36 29.87 -7.91
CA ARG A 208 -16.53 30.61 -6.96
C ARG A 208 -17.07 30.50 -5.53
N ASP A 209 -18.38 30.67 -5.34
CA ASP A 209 -19.05 30.55 -4.04
C ASP A 209 -19.04 29.10 -3.53
N SER A 210 -19.22 28.13 -4.43
CA SER A 210 -19.13 26.72 -4.08
C SER A 210 -17.72 26.34 -3.62
N PHE A 211 -16.69 27.01 -4.12
CA PHE A 211 -15.31 26.80 -3.68
C PHE A 211 -15.07 27.42 -2.29
N THR A 212 -15.43 28.69 -2.09
CA THR A 212 -15.18 29.42 -0.83
C THR A 212 -16.08 28.95 0.31
N SER A 213 -17.38 28.85 0.06
CA SER A 213 -18.39 28.56 1.09
C SER A 213 -18.78 27.08 1.17
N GLY A 214 -18.51 26.30 0.12
CA GLY A 214 -18.74 24.86 0.06
C GLY A 214 -17.46 24.06 0.33
N PHE A 215 -16.56 23.99 -0.66
CA PHE A 215 -15.37 23.14 -0.64
C PHE A 215 -14.46 23.44 0.55
N GLN A 216 -14.02 24.69 0.75
CA GLN A 216 -13.10 25.04 1.83
C GLN A 216 -13.71 24.74 3.21
N ARG A 217 -15.01 25.01 3.38
CA ARG A 217 -15.73 24.70 4.61
C ARG A 217 -15.79 23.20 4.88
N TRP A 218 -16.10 22.39 3.86
CA TRP A 218 -16.11 20.94 3.99
C TRP A 218 -14.71 20.38 4.27
N GLU A 219 -13.68 20.88 3.57
CA GLU A 219 -12.29 20.47 3.79
C GLU A 219 -11.84 20.76 5.23
N GLN A 220 -12.16 21.95 5.75
CA GLN A 220 -11.88 22.32 7.14
C GLN A 220 -12.63 21.44 8.13
N LEU A 221 -13.92 21.16 7.90
CA LEU A 221 -14.72 20.30 8.77
C LEU A 221 -14.16 18.87 8.82
N LEU A 222 -13.81 18.30 7.67
CA LEU A 222 -13.28 16.94 7.59
C LEU A 222 -11.88 16.83 8.21
N THR A 223 -11.02 17.82 7.99
CA THR A 223 -9.62 17.78 8.42
C THR A 223 -9.44 18.24 9.85
N ASN A 224 -9.99 19.41 10.21
CA ASN A 224 -9.74 20.07 11.49
C ASN A 224 -10.73 19.62 12.56
N SER A 225 -12.03 19.55 12.23
CA SER A 225 -13.04 19.16 13.22
C SER A 225 -13.08 17.64 13.40
N MET A 226 -13.20 16.87 12.30
CA MET A 226 -13.25 15.40 12.37
C MET A 226 -11.87 14.71 12.50
N GLY A 227 -10.77 15.43 12.27
CA GLY A 227 -9.42 14.87 12.37
C GLY A 227 -9.06 13.84 11.28
N LEU A 228 -9.76 13.85 10.15
CA LEU A 228 -9.56 12.85 9.09
C LEU A 228 -8.50 13.30 8.07
N SER A 229 -7.71 12.34 7.59
CA SER A 229 -6.81 12.58 6.46
C SER A 229 -7.56 12.43 5.14
N VAL A 230 -7.76 13.57 4.46
CA VAL A 230 -8.53 13.66 3.21
C VAL A 230 -7.69 14.23 2.06
N ARG A 231 -7.98 13.80 0.83
CA ARG A 231 -7.42 14.34 -0.41
C ARG A 231 -8.56 14.68 -1.35
N ALA A 232 -8.66 15.94 -1.77
CA ALA A 232 -9.58 16.33 -2.82
C ALA A 232 -9.26 15.63 -4.14
N VAL A 233 -10.28 15.15 -4.82
CA VAL A 233 -10.16 14.39 -6.07
C VAL A 233 -10.12 15.35 -7.26
N THR A 234 -9.30 15.03 -8.26
CA THR A 234 -9.17 15.84 -9.50
C THR A 234 -10.35 15.67 -10.44
N SER A 235 -10.50 16.55 -11.44
CA SER A 235 -11.57 16.45 -12.44
C SER A 235 -11.51 15.15 -13.25
N GLU A 236 -10.31 14.69 -13.62
CA GLU A 236 -10.08 13.41 -14.29
C GLU A 236 -10.41 12.21 -13.39
N GLU A 237 -10.02 12.25 -12.12
CA GLU A 237 -10.32 11.18 -11.18
C GLU A 237 -11.84 11.12 -10.86
N VAL A 238 -12.52 12.26 -10.71
CA VAL A 238 -13.99 12.30 -10.56
C VAL A 238 -14.68 11.62 -11.74
N TRP A 239 -14.21 11.90 -12.96
CA TRP A 239 -14.71 11.25 -14.17
C TRP A 239 -14.40 9.75 -14.20
N SER A 240 -13.19 9.34 -13.85
CA SER A 240 -12.81 7.93 -13.77
C SER A 240 -13.64 7.15 -12.73
N ILE A 241 -13.91 7.76 -11.57
CA ILE A 241 -14.78 7.18 -10.54
C ILE A 241 -16.18 6.96 -11.10
N LEU A 242 -16.76 7.99 -11.74
CA LEU A 242 -18.08 7.88 -12.34
C LEU A 242 -18.10 6.84 -13.48
N TRP A 243 -17.08 6.86 -14.34
CA TRP A 243 -16.94 5.91 -15.45
C TRP A 243 -16.91 4.47 -14.97
N SER A 244 -16.11 4.18 -13.94
CA SER A 244 -15.95 2.83 -13.38
C SER A 244 -17.23 2.25 -12.77
N GLN A 245 -18.21 3.10 -12.41
CA GLN A 245 -19.51 2.63 -11.93
C GLN A 245 -20.34 1.99 -13.05
N PHE A 246 -20.23 2.50 -14.28
CA PHE A 246 -21.04 2.05 -15.43
C PHE A 246 -20.24 1.21 -16.44
N ASN A 247 -18.92 1.37 -16.51
CA ASN A 247 -18.05 0.82 -17.54
C ASN A 247 -16.87 0.02 -16.97
N ARG A 248 -16.21 -0.78 -17.80
CA ARG A 248 -14.98 -1.55 -17.45
C ARG A 248 -13.74 -1.13 -18.24
N SER A 249 -13.93 -0.35 -19.29
CA SER A 249 -12.87 0.24 -20.08
C SER A 249 -12.20 1.39 -19.33
N ASP A 250 -11.03 1.80 -19.80
CA ASP A 250 -10.38 3.01 -19.32
C ASP A 250 -11.24 4.24 -19.63
N ALA A 251 -11.29 5.18 -18.70
CA ALA A 251 -12.10 6.38 -18.87
C ALA A 251 -11.54 7.26 -20.00
N PRO A 252 -12.38 7.76 -20.93
CA PRO A 252 -11.96 8.74 -21.91
C PRO A 252 -11.67 10.08 -21.23
N LYS A 253 -11.15 11.05 -21.99
CA LYS A 253 -10.98 12.43 -21.50
C LYS A 253 -12.32 12.99 -20.99
N VAL A 254 -12.24 13.84 -19.95
CA VAL A 254 -13.43 14.49 -19.37
C VAL A 254 -14.18 15.23 -20.48
N PRO A 255 -15.49 14.98 -20.66
CA PRO A 255 -16.28 15.65 -21.70
C PRO A 255 -16.63 17.08 -21.29
N ASN A 256 -16.23 18.03 -22.11
CA ASN A 256 -16.54 19.45 -22.03
C ASN A 256 -16.42 20.03 -20.60
N PRO A 257 -15.24 19.88 -19.93
CA PRO A 257 -15.07 20.36 -18.57
C PRO A 257 -15.16 21.89 -18.49
N LEU A 258 -15.78 22.38 -17.41
CA LEU A 258 -15.75 23.78 -17.03
C LEU A 258 -14.49 24.06 -16.20
N ILE A 259 -13.60 24.90 -16.70
CA ILE A 259 -12.37 25.29 -16.01
C ILE A 259 -12.58 26.67 -15.38
N LEU A 260 -12.45 26.72 -14.06
CA LEU A 260 -12.45 27.95 -13.29
C LEU A 260 -11.06 28.16 -12.69
N ASP A 261 -10.40 29.24 -13.06
CA ASP A 261 -9.15 29.68 -12.45
C ASP A 261 -9.17 31.19 -12.15
N GLU A 262 -8.00 31.75 -11.83
CA GLU A 262 -7.84 33.18 -11.55
C GLU A 262 -8.17 34.05 -12.77
N GLU A 263 -8.13 33.51 -14.00
CA GLU A 263 -8.48 34.23 -15.24
C GLU A 263 -9.99 34.24 -15.53
N GLY A 264 -10.76 33.36 -14.89
CA GLY A 264 -12.22 33.27 -15.01
C GLY A 264 -12.73 31.90 -15.43
N LEU A 265 -14.02 31.83 -15.74
CA LEU A 265 -14.67 30.59 -16.19
C LEU A 265 -14.57 30.41 -17.71
N ARG A 266 -14.07 29.25 -18.14
CA ARG A 266 -14.10 28.82 -19.56
C ARG A 266 -14.53 27.36 -19.70
N GLU A 267 -15.11 27.02 -20.84
CA GLU A 267 -15.42 25.64 -21.22
C GLU A 267 -14.39 25.15 -22.26
N VAL A 268 -13.88 23.93 -22.10
CA VAL A 268 -12.99 23.31 -23.10
C VAL A 268 -13.75 22.22 -23.82
N GLN A 269 -14.10 22.44 -25.09
CA GLN A 269 -14.79 21.43 -25.88
C GLN A 269 -13.86 20.25 -26.18
N THR A 270 -14.19 19.08 -25.63
CA THR A 270 -13.46 17.82 -25.82
C THR A 270 -14.32 16.72 -26.43
N SER A 271 -15.64 16.92 -26.50
CA SER A 271 -16.62 15.95 -27.00
C SER A 271 -17.81 16.65 -27.65
N ASP A 272 -18.32 16.09 -28.74
CA ASP A 272 -19.59 16.54 -29.36
C ASP A 272 -20.83 16.00 -28.63
N PHE A 273 -20.65 15.00 -27.76
CA PHE A 273 -21.71 14.40 -26.98
C PHE A 273 -21.76 14.96 -25.55
N HIS A 274 -22.99 15.15 -25.06
CA HIS A 274 -23.24 15.51 -23.66
C HIS A 274 -22.77 14.39 -22.71
N ILE A 275 -22.22 14.77 -21.55
CA ILE A 275 -21.63 13.85 -20.57
C ILE A 275 -22.53 12.66 -20.18
N ARG A 276 -23.85 12.88 -20.07
CA ARG A 276 -24.85 11.83 -19.77
C ARG A 276 -24.86 10.70 -20.80
N HIS A 277 -24.68 11.05 -22.06
CA HIS A 277 -24.63 10.08 -23.15
C HIS A 277 -23.29 9.35 -23.15
N LEU A 278 -22.18 10.11 -23.06
CA LEU A 278 -20.84 9.53 -23.07
C LEU A 278 -20.62 8.53 -21.93
N MET A 279 -21.18 8.79 -20.74
CA MET A 279 -21.12 7.91 -19.58
C MET A 279 -21.67 6.50 -19.87
N LEU A 280 -22.64 6.39 -20.78
CA LEU A 280 -23.25 5.13 -21.21
C LEU A 280 -22.55 4.62 -22.48
N GLU A 281 -21.28 4.20 -22.32
CA GLU A 281 -20.39 3.80 -23.44
C GLU A 281 -21.06 2.83 -24.42
N ASN A 282 -21.79 1.85 -23.91
CA ASN A 282 -22.48 0.84 -24.71
C ASN A 282 -23.75 0.33 -24.00
N GLU A 283 -24.49 -0.57 -24.66
CA GLU A 283 -25.74 -1.13 -24.11
C GLU A 283 -25.59 -1.79 -22.74
N LYS A 284 -24.43 -2.39 -22.43
CA LYS A 284 -24.18 -3.03 -21.11
C LYS A 284 -23.96 -2.01 -20.00
N SER A 285 -23.63 -0.77 -20.34
CA SER A 285 -23.47 0.36 -19.42
C SER A 285 -24.81 0.93 -18.97
N VAL A 286 -25.91 0.62 -19.68
CA VAL A 286 -27.25 1.06 -19.31
C VAL A 286 -27.81 0.11 -18.24
N PRO A 287 -28.12 0.60 -17.02
CA PRO A 287 -28.66 -0.26 -15.97
C PRO A 287 -30.08 -0.71 -16.29
N PHE A 288 -30.35 -2.00 -16.13
CA PHE A 288 -31.69 -2.55 -16.14
C PHE A 288 -32.29 -2.46 -14.73
N LEU A 289 -33.35 -1.66 -14.62
CA LEU A 289 -33.99 -1.31 -13.35
C LEU A 289 -35.17 -2.25 -13.07
N ASP A 290 -35.02 -3.19 -12.15
CA ASP A 290 -36.10 -4.04 -11.63
C ASP A 290 -36.53 -3.56 -10.24
N ARG A 291 -37.75 -3.90 -9.82
CA ARG A 291 -38.24 -3.59 -8.46
C ARG A 291 -37.37 -4.18 -7.34
N SER A 292 -36.79 -5.36 -7.59
CA SER A 292 -36.11 -6.19 -6.58
C SER A 292 -34.59 -6.27 -6.70
N TRP A 293 -34.04 -5.77 -7.82
CA TRP A 293 -32.60 -5.70 -8.08
C TRP A 293 -32.32 -4.72 -9.22
N VAL A 294 -31.06 -4.33 -9.40
CA VAL A 294 -30.59 -3.63 -10.60
C VAL A 294 -29.59 -4.52 -11.32
N ARG A 295 -29.64 -4.61 -12.65
CA ARG A 295 -28.58 -5.29 -13.41
C ARG A 295 -27.76 -4.23 -14.14
N LEU A 296 -26.47 -4.21 -13.87
CA LEU A 296 -25.51 -3.32 -14.52
C LEU A 296 -24.34 -4.18 -15.00
N GLN A 297 -23.97 -4.05 -16.27
CA GLN A 297 -23.02 -4.94 -16.92
C GLN A 297 -23.42 -6.43 -16.77
N ASP A 298 -22.54 -7.25 -16.19
CA ASP A 298 -22.74 -8.68 -15.93
C ASP A 298 -23.10 -8.97 -14.45
N ARG A 299 -23.44 -7.95 -13.65
CA ARG A 299 -23.76 -8.09 -12.22
C ARG A 299 -25.20 -7.67 -11.92
N TYR A 300 -25.83 -8.43 -11.03
CA TYR A 300 -27.06 -8.09 -10.32
C TYR A 300 -26.70 -7.43 -8.99
N ILE A 301 -27.41 -6.36 -8.67
CA ILE A 301 -27.22 -5.52 -7.49
C ILE A 301 -28.46 -5.65 -6.61
N GLY A 302 -28.27 -6.16 -5.40
CA GLY A 302 -29.27 -6.19 -4.34
C GLY A 302 -29.03 -5.04 -3.38
N VAL A 303 -30.12 -4.42 -2.92
CA VAL A 303 -30.06 -3.27 -2.04
C VAL A 303 -30.63 -3.65 -0.68
N LEU A 304 -29.91 -3.34 0.40
CA LEU A 304 -30.39 -3.55 1.77
C LEU A 304 -30.31 -2.26 2.58
N GLN A 305 -31.14 -2.13 3.61
CA GLN A 305 -31.17 -0.98 4.53
C GLN A 305 -31.53 -1.44 5.94
N PHE A 306 -31.23 -0.62 6.94
CA PHE A 306 -31.75 -0.86 8.29
C PHE A 306 -33.25 -0.57 8.35
N SER A 307 -34.04 -1.54 8.83
CA SER A 307 -35.45 -1.34 9.22
C SER A 307 -35.57 -0.98 10.71
N GLU A 308 -34.65 -1.46 11.54
CA GLU A 308 -34.58 -1.15 12.98
C GLU A 308 -33.17 -0.69 13.37
N LYS A 309 -33.08 0.16 14.41
CA LYS A 309 -31.82 0.69 14.93
C LYS A 309 -30.99 -0.39 15.64
N PRO A 310 -29.65 -0.32 15.57
CA PRO A 310 -28.79 -1.10 16.47
C PRO A 310 -28.98 -0.68 17.95
N GLN A 311 -28.64 -1.60 18.85
CA GLN A 311 -28.50 -1.32 20.29
C GLN A 311 -27.22 -0.50 20.55
N GLY A 312 -27.09 0.01 21.79
CA GLY A 312 -25.86 0.64 22.24
C GLY A 312 -24.66 -0.31 22.17
N TRP A 313 -23.47 0.27 22.03
CA TRP A 313 -22.20 -0.45 21.97
C TRP A 313 -21.58 -0.57 23.36
N VAL A 314 -20.66 -1.52 23.53
CA VAL A 314 -19.94 -1.72 24.80
C VAL A 314 -19.03 -0.52 25.08
N ASP A 315 -18.34 -0.04 24.05
CA ASP A 315 -17.42 1.09 24.08
C ASP A 315 -17.35 1.76 22.69
N GLU A 316 -16.63 2.88 22.63
CA GLU A 316 -16.41 3.69 21.42
C GLU A 316 -15.64 2.91 20.33
N TYR A 317 -14.79 1.94 20.72
CA TYR A 317 -14.03 1.11 19.78
C TYR A 317 -14.94 0.15 19.01
N ALA A 318 -15.76 -0.61 19.72
CA ALA A 318 -16.77 -1.49 19.16
C ALA A 318 -17.78 -0.69 18.32
N GLN A 319 -18.10 0.53 18.75
CA GLN A 319 -18.94 1.44 17.99
C GLN A 319 -18.32 1.78 16.63
N LEU A 320 -17.11 2.36 16.59
CA LEU A 320 -16.45 2.72 15.33
C LEU A 320 -16.29 1.53 14.38
N ARG A 321 -16.09 0.33 14.92
CA ARG A 321 -15.86 -0.89 14.15
C ARG A 321 -17.13 -1.63 13.74
N TYR A 322 -18.32 -1.20 14.16
CA TYR A 322 -19.56 -1.94 13.96
C TYR A 322 -19.83 -2.38 12.50
N LEU A 323 -19.72 -1.45 11.53
CA LEU A 323 -19.86 -1.79 10.11
C LEU A 323 -18.63 -2.48 9.53
N TRP A 324 -17.45 -2.23 10.10
CA TRP A 324 -16.19 -2.85 9.68
C TRP A 324 -16.18 -4.35 9.99
N GLU A 325 -16.63 -4.77 11.16
CA GLU A 325 -16.74 -6.18 11.55
C GLU A 325 -17.63 -7.00 10.62
N VAL A 326 -18.59 -6.36 9.96
CA VAL A 326 -19.42 -7.01 8.95
C VAL A 326 -18.68 -7.08 7.62
N ILE A 327 -18.25 -5.94 7.07
CA ILE A 327 -17.61 -5.88 5.74
C ILE A 327 -16.25 -6.59 5.70
N SER A 328 -15.59 -6.78 6.85
CA SER A 328 -14.30 -7.43 6.97
C SER A 328 -14.36 -8.95 6.90
N LYS A 329 -15.55 -9.56 7.06
CA LYS A 329 -15.74 -11.02 7.02
C LYS A 329 -15.33 -11.59 5.66
N GLU A 330 -14.67 -12.76 5.68
CA GLU A 330 -14.17 -13.42 4.47
C GLU A 330 -15.28 -13.68 3.45
N LYS A 331 -16.47 -14.12 3.88
CA LYS A 331 -17.62 -14.40 3.00
C LYS A 331 -18.27 -13.15 2.37
N ILE A 332 -17.96 -11.94 2.84
CA ILE A 332 -18.53 -10.70 2.31
C ILE A 332 -17.56 -10.08 1.30
N SER A 333 -17.88 -10.19 0.03
CA SER A 333 -17.15 -9.58 -1.09
C SER A 333 -18.11 -8.85 -2.02
N ASP A 334 -17.56 -7.96 -2.86
CA ASP A 334 -18.30 -7.20 -3.88
C ASP A 334 -19.53 -6.51 -3.28
N THR A 335 -19.28 -5.76 -2.21
CA THR A 335 -20.30 -5.07 -1.42
C THR A 335 -19.86 -3.64 -1.15
N GLU A 336 -20.82 -2.74 -1.19
CA GLU A 336 -20.65 -1.33 -0.86
C GLU A 336 -21.52 -0.96 0.33
N ILE A 337 -21.05 0.00 1.11
CA ILE A 337 -21.80 0.64 2.19
C ILE A 337 -21.83 2.14 1.90
N ILE A 338 -23.04 2.68 1.80
CA ILE A 338 -23.29 4.10 1.56
C ILE A 338 -24.03 4.64 2.79
N CYS A 339 -23.40 5.58 3.49
CA CYS A 339 -24.00 6.29 4.61
C CYS A 339 -24.15 7.77 4.25
N GLN A 340 -25.38 8.29 4.22
CA GLN A 340 -25.64 9.71 4.01
C GLN A 340 -26.12 10.37 5.30
N LEU A 341 -25.47 11.47 5.65
CA LEU A 341 -25.70 12.26 6.85
C LEU A 341 -26.18 13.67 6.47
N SER A 342 -27.13 14.19 7.25
CA SER A 342 -27.58 15.57 7.17
C SER A 342 -28.10 16.05 8.52
N LYS A 343 -27.89 17.32 8.84
CA LYS A 343 -28.36 17.92 10.09
C LYS A 343 -29.88 17.85 10.17
N ALA A 344 -30.43 17.28 11.24
CA ALA A 344 -31.86 17.34 11.48
C ALA A 344 -32.26 18.70 12.08
N ASN A 345 -33.48 19.16 11.83
CA ASN A 345 -33.97 20.40 12.41
C ASN A 345 -34.19 20.22 13.92
N GLN A 346 -33.35 20.86 14.74
CA GLN A 346 -33.36 20.73 16.20
C GLN A 346 -34.70 21.18 16.83
N GLY A 347 -35.31 22.23 16.29
CA GLY A 347 -36.61 22.72 16.76
C GLY A 347 -37.72 21.70 16.52
N LEU A 348 -37.73 21.06 15.35
CA LEU A 348 -38.69 20.00 15.04
C LEU A 348 -38.45 18.74 15.88
N ALA A 349 -37.20 18.35 16.08
CA ALA A 349 -36.84 17.19 16.91
C ALA A 349 -37.23 17.39 18.38
N LYS A 350 -36.93 18.55 18.97
CA LYS A 350 -37.34 18.91 20.34
C LYS A 350 -38.86 18.95 20.48
N THR A 351 -39.56 19.52 19.49
CA THR A 351 -41.03 19.55 19.48
C THR A 351 -41.64 18.16 19.38
N ALA A 352 -41.06 17.27 18.58
CA ALA A 352 -41.50 15.89 18.43
C ALA A 352 -41.32 15.10 19.73
N LEU A 353 -40.15 15.21 20.38
CA LEU A 353 -39.89 14.58 21.68
C LEU A 353 -40.86 15.10 22.76
N GLN A 354 -41.06 16.41 22.86
CA GLN A 354 -42.05 16.99 23.78
C GLN A 354 -43.47 16.50 23.50
N ARG A 355 -43.84 16.30 22.23
CA ARG A 355 -45.15 15.76 21.85
C ARG A 355 -45.30 14.30 22.27
N ILE A 356 -44.28 13.46 22.06
CA ILE A 356 -44.28 12.06 22.49
C ILE A 356 -44.41 11.98 24.01
N THR A 357 -43.61 12.75 24.76
CA THR A 357 -43.71 12.81 26.23
C THR A 357 -45.11 13.20 26.68
N LYS A 358 -45.72 14.24 26.08
CA LYS A 358 -47.10 14.65 26.40
C LYS A 358 -48.12 13.56 26.08
N GLN A 359 -48.04 12.95 24.89
CA GLN A 359 -48.95 11.87 24.48
C GLN A 359 -48.83 10.65 25.39
N SER A 360 -47.61 10.26 25.77
CA SER A 360 -47.35 9.13 26.66
C SER A 360 -47.78 9.40 28.10
N ILE A 361 -47.62 10.63 28.61
CA ILE A 361 -48.18 11.03 29.91
C ILE A 361 -49.71 10.95 29.88
N THR A 362 -50.35 11.45 28.82
CA THR A 362 -51.81 11.38 28.68
C THR A 362 -52.29 9.94 28.55
N SER A 363 -51.61 9.08 27.79
CA SER A 363 -51.98 7.66 27.69
C SER A 363 -51.75 6.90 29.00
N SER A 364 -50.66 7.17 29.73
CA SER A 364 -50.43 6.60 31.07
C SER A 364 -51.51 7.05 32.06
N ALA A 365 -51.92 8.32 32.03
CA ALA A 365 -52.99 8.84 32.89
C ALA A 365 -54.35 8.19 32.57
N MET A 366 -54.72 8.09 31.29
CA MET A 366 -55.96 7.44 30.85
C MET A 366 -55.98 5.93 31.15
N SER A 367 -54.84 5.25 31.05
CA SER A 367 -54.71 3.82 31.36
C SER A 367 -54.76 3.58 32.88
N SER A 368 -54.16 4.48 33.67
CA SER A 368 -54.26 4.48 35.13
C SER A 368 -55.70 4.72 35.61
N GLU A 369 -56.46 5.60 34.97
CA GLU A 369 -57.91 5.81 35.24
C GLU A 369 -58.74 4.55 34.92
N LYS A 370 -58.29 3.70 33.98
CA LYS A 370 -58.94 2.43 33.62
C LYS A 370 -58.40 1.22 34.39
N GLY A 371 -57.52 1.42 35.39
CA GLY A 371 -56.96 0.35 36.21
C GLY A 371 -55.94 -0.56 35.49
N SER A 372 -55.34 -0.09 34.39
CA SER A 372 -54.34 -0.84 33.60
C SER A 372 -53.04 -0.06 33.48
N ILE A 373 -51.89 -0.74 33.63
CA ILE A 373 -50.58 -0.10 33.46
C ILE A 373 -50.16 -0.23 32.00
N ASP A 374 -50.04 0.90 31.29
CA ASP A 374 -49.51 0.93 29.93
C ASP A 374 -47.98 0.93 29.97
N VAL A 375 -47.40 -0.28 29.97
CA VAL A 375 -45.95 -0.52 29.99
C VAL A 375 -45.27 0.19 28.81
N LYS A 376 -45.92 0.25 27.64
CA LYS A 376 -45.37 0.92 26.45
C LYS A 376 -45.31 2.43 26.63
N ALA A 377 -46.32 3.04 27.26
CA ALA A 377 -46.30 4.46 27.58
C ALA A 377 -45.20 4.81 28.59
N ASN A 378 -44.96 3.98 29.61
CA ASN A 378 -43.87 4.19 30.56
C ASN A 378 -42.48 4.05 29.91
N MET A 379 -42.27 3.03 29.07
CA MET A 379 -41.02 2.88 28.30
C MET A 379 -40.77 4.09 27.38
N ASN A 380 -41.81 4.57 26.68
CA ASN A 380 -41.69 5.77 25.84
C ASN A 380 -41.36 7.03 26.65
N ILE A 381 -41.87 7.16 27.87
CA ILE A 381 -41.51 8.27 28.78
C ILE A 381 -40.03 8.18 29.15
N GLU A 382 -39.54 7.01 29.57
CA GLU A 382 -38.13 6.81 29.92
C GLU A 382 -37.21 7.08 28.72
N GLU A 383 -37.54 6.58 27.53
CA GLU A 383 -36.78 6.84 26.30
C GLU A 383 -36.79 8.33 25.93
N ALA A 384 -37.94 9.00 26.05
CA ALA A 384 -38.05 10.42 25.76
C ALA A 384 -37.26 11.28 26.77
N VAL A 385 -37.21 10.90 28.05
CA VAL A 385 -36.41 11.57 29.07
C VAL A 385 -34.92 11.37 28.79
N LYS A 386 -34.47 10.15 28.50
CA LYS A 386 -33.08 9.87 28.11
C LYS A 386 -32.68 10.65 26.86
N ALA A 387 -33.54 10.69 25.84
CA ALA A 387 -33.32 11.47 24.63
C ALA A 387 -33.19 12.98 24.90
N GLN A 388 -34.02 13.53 25.81
CA GLN A 388 -33.89 14.92 26.25
C GLN A 388 -32.59 15.17 27.00
N GLU A 389 -32.19 14.25 27.88
CA GLU A 389 -30.92 14.31 28.61
C GLU A 389 -29.73 14.33 27.65
N THR A 390 -29.70 13.45 26.64
CA THR A 390 -28.66 13.40 25.61
C THR A 390 -28.57 14.70 24.81
N ILE A 391 -29.71 15.32 24.47
CA ILE A 391 -29.74 16.64 23.83
C ILE A 391 -29.21 17.73 24.76
N LEU A 392 -29.57 17.71 26.04
CA LEU A 392 -29.05 18.67 27.04
C LEU A 392 -27.54 18.52 27.26
N ARG A 393 -27.02 17.30 27.13
CA ARG A 393 -25.58 16.99 27.14
C ARG A 393 -24.86 17.40 25.85
N GLY A 394 -25.55 18.01 24.88
CA GLY A 394 -24.96 18.61 23.69
C GLY A 394 -24.92 17.71 22.46
N SER A 395 -25.52 16.51 22.49
CA SER A 395 -25.68 15.67 21.30
C SER A 395 -26.80 16.19 20.40
N LEU A 396 -26.58 16.15 19.08
CA LEU A 396 -27.53 16.66 18.10
C LEU A 396 -28.19 15.54 17.30
N PRO A 397 -29.49 15.66 16.95
CA PRO A 397 -30.14 14.70 16.05
C PRO A 397 -29.63 14.89 14.61
N ILE A 398 -29.25 13.79 13.98
CA ILE A 398 -28.74 13.69 12.62
C ILE A 398 -29.62 12.71 11.85
N HIS A 399 -30.02 13.10 10.64
CA HIS A 399 -30.68 12.16 9.73
C HIS A 399 -29.63 11.27 9.08
N THR A 400 -29.70 9.98 9.38
CA THR A 400 -28.76 8.98 8.87
C THR A 400 -29.50 8.01 7.96
N ALA A 401 -28.93 7.77 6.79
CA ALA A 401 -29.39 6.77 5.83
C ALA A 401 -28.22 5.83 5.54
N VAL A 402 -28.34 4.55 5.88
CA VAL A 402 -27.32 3.53 5.56
C VAL A 402 -27.91 2.51 4.61
N VAL A 403 -27.25 2.32 3.48
CA VAL A 403 -27.62 1.38 2.43
C VAL A 403 -26.44 0.49 2.08
N PHE A 404 -26.72 -0.78 1.88
CA PHE A 404 -25.77 -1.78 1.40
C PHE A 404 -26.11 -2.14 -0.05
N CYS A 405 -25.12 -2.14 -0.93
CA CYS A 405 -25.28 -2.65 -2.30
C CYS A 405 -24.42 -3.90 -2.48
N VAL A 406 -25.04 -5.04 -2.76
CA VAL A 406 -24.36 -6.34 -2.94
C VAL A 406 -24.39 -6.73 -4.41
N HIS A 407 -23.23 -7.06 -4.98
CA HIS A 407 -23.06 -7.32 -6.42
C HIS A 407 -22.75 -8.79 -6.70
N ARG A 408 -23.54 -9.48 -7.52
CA ARG A 408 -23.31 -10.90 -7.88
C ARG A 408 -23.64 -11.18 -9.34
N HIS A 409 -23.00 -12.19 -9.93
CA HIS A 409 -23.22 -12.57 -11.34
C HIS A 409 -24.55 -13.30 -11.61
N SER A 410 -25.22 -13.80 -10.58
CA SER A 410 -26.53 -14.46 -10.70
C SER A 410 -27.47 -14.05 -9.58
N ARG A 411 -28.77 -14.11 -9.85
CA ARG A 411 -29.82 -13.78 -8.87
C ARG A 411 -29.79 -14.71 -7.66
N GLN A 412 -29.60 -16.01 -7.86
CA GLN A 412 -29.49 -16.96 -6.76
C GLN A 412 -28.35 -16.61 -5.79
N LYS A 413 -27.14 -16.35 -6.32
CA LYS A 413 -26.00 -15.95 -5.50
C LYS A 413 -26.23 -14.60 -4.83
N LEU A 414 -26.99 -13.70 -5.47
CA LEU A 414 -27.38 -12.43 -4.89
C LEU A 414 -28.28 -12.64 -3.67
N ASP A 415 -29.30 -13.48 -3.81
CA ASP A 415 -30.26 -13.78 -2.74
C ASP A 415 -29.55 -14.38 -1.51
N GLU A 416 -28.68 -15.37 -1.73
CA GLU A 416 -27.85 -16.00 -0.69
C GLU A 416 -26.93 -14.96 0.01
N ALA A 417 -26.29 -14.08 -0.76
CA ALA A 417 -25.38 -13.07 -0.23
C ALA A 417 -26.12 -11.99 0.57
N CYS A 418 -27.29 -11.54 0.10
CA CYS A 418 -28.13 -10.59 0.82
C CYS A 418 -28.63 -11.18 2.15
N GLN A 419 -29.05 -12.45 2.15
CA GLN A 419 -29.50 -13.14 3.37
C GLN A 419 -28.35 -13.31 4.37
N TYR A 420 -27.16 -13.68 3.89
CA TYR A 420 -25.98 -13.79 4.74
C TYR A 420 -25.59 -12.44 5.35
N LEU A 421 -25.55 -11.36 4.56
CA LEU A 421 -25.27 -10.01 5.06
C LEU A 421 -26.29 -9.59 6.13
N SER A 422 -27.58 -9.79 5.89
CA SER A 422 -28.65 -9.52 6.85
C SER A 422 -28.44 -10.27 8.17
N SER A 423 -28.06 -11.55 8.11
CA SER A 423 -27.78 -12.39 9.29
C SER A 423 -26.56 -11.96 10.11
N CYS A 424 -25.71 -11.08 9.58
CA CYS A 424 -24.53 -10.59 10.30
C CYS A 424 -24.87 -9.54 11.37
N PHE A 425 -26.07 -8.98 11.35
CA PHE A 425 -26.52 -7.98 12.31
C PHE A 425 -27.35 -8.65 13.41
N LEU A 426 -26.94 -8.44 14.67
CA LEU A 426 -27.65 -8.97 15.84
C LEU A 426 -28.83 -8.07 16.21
N ARG A 427 -29.94 -8.68 16.64
CA ARG A 427 -31.11 -7.95 17.13
C ARG A 427 -30.71 -7.01 18.28
N PRO A 428 -31.30 -5.81 18.36
CA PRO A 428 -32.48 -5.35 17.62
C PRO A 428 -32.17 -4.71 16.27
N ALA A 429 -30.90 -4.63 15.83
CA ALA A 429 -30.64 -4.21 14.45
C ALA A 429 -31.28 -5.20 13.48
N VAL A 430 -31.96 -4.67 12.46
CA VAL A 430 -32.53 -5.46 11.39
C VAL A 430 -32.15 -4.83 10.07
N VAL A 431 -31.47 -5.61 9.24
CA VAL A 431 -31.12 -5.22 7.87
C VAL A 431 -31.95 -6.04 6.91
N GLU A 432 -32.78 -5.37 6.12
CA GLU A 432 -33.71 -6.02 5.18
C GLU A 432 -33.35 -5.67 3.74
N ARG A 433 -33.57 -6.65 2.86
CA ARG A 433 -33.45 -6.45 1.42
C ARG A 433 -34.66 -5.69 0.89
N GLU A 434 -34.39 -4.70 0.05
CA GLU A 434 -35.40 -3.98 -0.71
C GLU A 434 -35.89 -4.83 -1.90
N ILE A 435 -37.20 -5.09 -1.96
CA ILE A 435 -37.81 -5.96 -2.98
C ILE A 435 -38.73 -5.16 -3.94
N GLU A 436 -39.20 -3.98 -3.53
CA GLU A 436 -40.13 -3.15 -4.33
C GLU A 436 -39.48 -1.89 -4.91
N TYR A 437 -38.57 -1.26 -4.16
CA TYR A 437 -37.95 0.01 -4.56
C TYR A 437 -36.42 -0.10 -4.77
N ALA A 438 -35.89 -1.28 -5.09
CA ALA A 438 -34.45 -1.53 -5.15
C ALA A 438 -33.76 -0.59 -6.15
N TRP A 439 -34.31 -0.47 -7.36
CA TRP A 439 -33.83 0.47 -8.37
C TRP A 439 -33.81 1.92 -7.91
N LYS A 440 -34.83 2.35 -7.15
CA LYS A 440 -34.97 3.74 -6.72
C LYS A 440 -33.97 4.06 -5.62
N THR A 441 -33.82 3.16 -4.66
CA THR A 441 -32.81 3.28 -3.60
C THR A 441 -31.40 3.23 -4.19
N TRP A 442 -31.13 2.32 -5.14
CA TRP A 442 -29.84 2.25 -5.84
C TRP A 442 -29.52 3.57 -6.57
N LEU A 443 -30.46 4.16 -7.29
CA LEU A 443 -30.28 5.46 -7.94
C LEU A 443 -29.89 6.56 -6.94
N GLN A 444 -30.42 6.55 -5.72
CA GLN A 444 -30.07 7.51 -4.67
C GLN A 444 -28.65 7.29 -4.10
N CYS A 445 -28.04 6.12 -4.30
CA CYS A 445 -26.64 5.85 -3.95
C CYS A 445 -25.65 6.43 -4.97
N VAL A 446 -26.08 6.65 -6.22
CA VAL A 446 -25.20 7.10 -7.31
C VAL A 446 -25.04 8.63 -7.26
N PRO A 447 -23.81 9.17 -7.39
CA PRO A 447 -23.56 10.61 -7.22
C PRO A 447 -24.24 11.49 -8.27
N VAL A 448 -24.67 10.96 -9.42
CA VAL A 448 -25.33 11.69 -10.52
C VAL A 448 -26.81 12.00 -10.28
N VAL A 449 -27.36 11.55 -9.15
CA VAL A 449 -28.76 11.77 -8.77
C VAL A 449 -28.85 12.81 -7.66
N TRP A 450 -29.78 13.75 -7.83
CA TRP A 450 -30.04 14.83 -6.86
C TRP A 450 -30.75 14.33 -5.59
N GLU A 451 -31.58 13.30 -5.71
CA GLU A 451 -32.42 12.85 -4.60
C GLU A 451 -31.62 12.24 -3.45
N ASN A 452 -31.86 12.71 -2.22
CA ASN A 452 -31.23 12.21 -1.01
C ASN A 452 -31.62 10.76 -0.71
N LEU A 453 -30.69 10.03 -0.11
CA LEU A 453 -30.79 8.61 0.21
C LEU A 453 -31.93 8.34 1.20
N LEU A 454 -32.78 7.36 0.87
CA LEU A 454 -33.94 6.93 1.66
C LEU A 454 -35.00 8.02 1.91
N THR A 455 -35.00 9.11 1.14
CA THR A 455 -36.01 10.17 1.28
C THR A 455 -37.28 9.96 0.47
N ARG A 456 -37.17 9.17 -0.61
CA ARG A 456 -38.28 8.85 -1.53
C ARG A 456 -38.36 7.34 -1.79
N PRO A 457 -39.55 6.78 -1.97
CA PRO A 457 -40.87 7.45 -2.04
C PRO A 457 -41.39 7.98 -0.70
N PHE A 458 -40.92 7.42 0.41
CA PHE A 458 -41.19 7.89 1.77
C PHE A 458 -39.87 8.18 2.48
N ASN A 459 -39.90 9.05 3.49
CA ASN A 459 -38.72 9.32 4.31
C ASN A 459 -38.52 8.15 5.29
N ARG A 460 -37.56 7.29 4.97
CA ARG A 460 -37.18 6.09 5.76
C ARG A 460 -35.87 6.29 6.52
N ARG A 461 -35.36 7.53 6.57
CA ARG A 461 -34.16 7.86 7.33
C ARG A 461 -34.46 7.77 8.82
N LEU A 462 -33.57 7.13 9.56
CA LEU A 462 -33.69 7.03 11.01
C LEU A 462 -32.92 8.21 11.64
N PRO A 463 -33.49 8.91 12.64
CA PRO A 463 -32.77 9.94 13.36
C PRO A 463 -31.83 9.29 14.38
N TYR A 464 -30.56 9.67 14.42
CA TYR A 464 -29.58 9.24 15.42
C TYR A 464 -28.96 10.43 16.12
N PHE A 465 -28.49 10.26 17.34
CA PHE A 465 -27.70 11.28 18.00
C PHE A 465 -26.29 11.35 17.41
N SER A 466 -25.66 12.52 17.47
CA SER A 466 -24.27 12.71 17.03
C SER A 466 -23.32 11.70 17.66
N SER A 467 -23.58 11.28 18.91
CA SER A 467 -22.81 10.25 19.62
C SER A 467 -23.10 8.82 19.14
N GLU A 468 -24.22 8.55 18.47
CA GLU A 468 -24.55 7.22 17.93
C GLU A 468 -24.05 7.04 16.50
N VAL A 469 -24.07 8.12 15.72
CA VAL A 469 -23.74 8.15 14.28
C VAL A 469 -22.38 7.55 13.93
N PRO A 470 -21.29 7.72 14.71
CA PRO A 470 -20.00 7.11 14.41
C PRO A 470 -20.07 5.60 14.16
N GLY A 471 -20.97 4.88 14.85
CA GLY A 471 -21.16 3.45 14.63
C GLY A 471 -21.84 3.06 13.32
N LEU A 472 -22.42 4.03 12.62
CA LEU A 472 -23.06 3.86 11.31
C LEU A 472 -22.25 4.50 10.17
N MET A 473 -21.11 5.10 10.49
CA MET A 473 -20.18 5.66 9.52
C MET A 473 -19.19 4.56 9.10
N PRO A 474 -19.14 4.14 7.82
CA PRO A 474 -18.19 3.12 7.37
C PRO A 474 -16.80 3.74 7.14
N ILE A 475 -16.19 4.29 8.19
CA ILE A 475 -14.93 5.06 8.14
C ILE A 475 -13.69 4.26 8.51
N VAL A 476 -13.86 3.09 9.13
CA VAL A 476 -12.75 2.19 9.44
C VAL A 476 -12.33 1.47 8.16
N ARG A 477 -11.03 1.51 7.87
CA ARG A 477 -10.42 0.85 6.71
C ARG A 477 -8.95 0.57 7.01
N THR A 478 -8.45 -0.58 6.57
CA THR A 478 -7.01 -0.83 6.58
C THR A 478 -6.28 0.24 5.78
N ALA A 479 -5.40 0.99 6.45
CA ALA A 479 -4.49 1.90 5.78
C ALA A 479 -3.55 1.08 4.90
N THR A 480 -3.60 1.32 3.60
CA THR A 480 -2.65 0.73 2.66
C THR A 480 -1.38 1.55 2.70
N GLY A 481 -0.22 0.92 2.93
CA GLY A 481 1.09 1.57 2.92
C GLY A 481 1.42 2.16 1.55
N ASP A 482 2.20 1.44 0.74
CA ASP A 482 2.55 1.89 -0.60
C ASP A 482 1.45 1.59 -1.62
N LYS A 483 1.56 2.22 -2.81
CA LYS A 483 0.62 2.01 -3.94
C LYS A 483 0.93 0.76 -4.77
N SER A 484 2.16 0.27 -4.72
CA SER A 484 2.69 -0.82 -5.53
C SER A 484 3.80 -1.54 -4.78
N GLY A 485 4.29 -2.66 -5.32
CA GLY A 485 5.42 -3.40 -4.76
C GLY A 485 5.04 -4.78 -4.24
N PHE A 486 5.73 -5.23 -3.20
CA PHE A 486 5.48 -6.53 -2.58
C PHE A 486 4.10 -6.53 -1.91
N GLU A 487 3.25 -7.49 -2.26
CA GLU A 487 1.86 -7.53 -1.78
C GLU A 487 1.70 -8.48 -0.58
N LEU A 488 1.15 -7.94 0.49
CA LEU A 488 0.56 -8.65 1.61
C LEU A 488 -0.97 -8.49 1.55
N ILE A 489 -1.72 -9.39 2.18
CA ILE A 489 -3.17 -9.27 2.30
C ILE A 489 -3.53 -9.11 3.77
N ALA A 490 -4.14 -7.99 4.15
CA ALA A 490 -4.59 -7.75 5.51
C ALA A 490 -5.47 -8.92 5.99
N GLU A 491 -5.15 -9.46 7.16
CA GLU A 491 -5.89 -10.58 7.74
C GLU A 491 -7.35 -10.21 7.94
N GLU A 492 -7.58 -9.01 8.45
CA GLU A 492 -8.91 -8.44 8.57
C GLU A 492 -9.30 -7.70 7.28
N GLY A 493 -10.43 -8.10 6.69
CA GLY A 493 -10.98 -7.45 5.50
C GLY A 493 -10.36 -7.87 4.18
N GLY A 494 -9.21 -8.53 4.15
CA GLY A 494 -8.61 -9.01 2.90
C GLY A 494 -8.08 -7.88 2.00
N THR A 495 -7.81 -6.71 2.55
CA THR A 495 -7.29 -5.54 1.82
C THR A 495 -5.83 -5.80 1.40
N PRO A 496 -5.46 -5.66 0.12
CA PRO A 496 -4.05 -5.66 -0.28
C PRO A 496 -3.29 -4.52 0.39
N VAL A 497 -2.13 -4.84 0.97
CA VAL A 497 -1.20 -3.90 1.60
C VAL A 497 0.14 -4.06 0.88
N HIS A 498 0.63 -2.99 0.27
CA HIS A 498 1.87 -3.05 -0.49
C HIS A 498 3.05 -2.47 0.29
N LEU A 499 4.21 -3.08 0.08
CA LEU A 499 5.51 -2.60 0.53
C LEU A 499 6.42 -2.38 -0.69
N ASP A 500 6.74 -1.12 -0.97
CA ASP A 500 7.58 -0.69 -2.09
C ASP A 500 9.04 -0.55 -1.64
N LEU A 501 9.78 -1.66 -1.72
CA LEU A 501 11.23 -1.68 -1.56
C LEU A 501 11.97 -1.46 -2.88
N TYR A 502 11.31 -1.00 -3.94
CA TYR A 502 11.87 -0.95 -5.30
C TYR A 502 12.06 0.48 -5.79
N LYS A 503 11.11 1.37 -5.49
CA LYS A 503 11.15 2.80 -5.84
C LYS A 503 11.44 3.69 -4.64
N GLN A 504 10.92 3.35 -3.47
CA GLN A 504 11.13 4.13 -2.24
C GLN A 504 12.33 3.61 -1.45
N HIS A 505 13.06 4.48 -0.74
CA HIS A 505 14.10 4.04 0.18
C HIS A 505 13.44 3.60 1.50
N LYS A 506 13.54 2.30 1.80
CA LYS A 506 13.07 1.69 3.06
C LYS A 506 14.08 0.62 3.50
N ASN A 507 14.51 0.70 4.75
CA ASN A 507 15.20 -0.40 5.41
C ASN A 507 14.17 -1.27 6.13
N LEU A 508 14.33 -2.59 6.07
CA LEU A 508 13.36 -3.56 6.59
C LEU A 508 14.01 -4.49 7.61
N ALA A 509 13.33 -4.77 8.72
CA ALA A 509 13.66 -5.89 9.59
C ALA A 509 12.56 -6.96 9.58
N ILE A 510 12.96 -8.23 9.52
CA ILE A 510 12.08 -9.39 9.49
C ILE A 510 12.40 -10.23 10.71
N PHE A 511 11.43 -10.37 11.61
CA PHE A 511 11.54 -11.16 12.83
C PHE A 511 10.64 -12.39 12.75
N GLY A 512 11.15 -13.55 13.17
CA GLY A 512 10.33 -14.74 13.28
C GLY A 512 11.13 -16.00 13.60
N THR A 513 10.50 -16.95 14.27
CA THR A 513 11.11 -18.24 14.59
C THR A 513 11.39 -19.08 13.35
N THR A 514 12.23 -20.09 13.50
CA THR A 514 12.47 -21.10 12.46
C THR A 514 11.15 -21.72 12.01
N ARG A 515 10.94 -21.88 10.70
CA ARG A 515 9.69 -22.35 10.07
C ARG A 515 8.48 -21.41 10.18
N ALA A 516 8.67 -20.15 10.60
CA ALA A 516 7.60 -19.14 10.51
C ALA A 516 7.31 -18.66 9.07
N GLY A 517 8.15 -19.04 8.10
CA GLY A 517 8.03 -18.61 6.69
C GLY A 517 8.98 -17.46 6.29
N LYS A 518 9.94 -17.07 7.15
CA LYS A 518 10.92 -15.99 6.89
C LYS A 518 11.55 -16.08 5.50
N SER A 519 12.17 -17.20 5.17
CA SER A 519 12.91 -17.34 3.91
C SER A 519 12.03 -17.27 2.67
N VAL A 520 10.79 -17.78 2.77
CA VAL A 520 9.80 -17.68 1.68
C VAL A 520 9.37 -16.22 1.49
N LEU A 521 9.11 -15.50 2.59
CA LEU A 521 8.80 -14.07 2.55
C LEU A 521 9.96 -13.27 1.94
N VAL A 522 11.20 -13.50 2.38
CA VAL A 522 12.39 -12.82 1.85
C VAL A 522 12.54 -13.07 0.35
N ALA A 523 12.46 -14.32 -0.11
CA ALA A 523 12.53 -14.61 -1.53
C ALA A 523 11.42 -13.90 -2.32
N GLY A 524 10.21 -13.81 -1.75
CA GLY A 524 9.11 -13.02 -2.30
C GLY A 524 9.41 -11.52 -2.40
N LEU A 525 10.14 -10.95 -1.45
CA LEU A 525 10.58 -9.55 -1.49
C LEU A 525 11.68 -9.32 -2.54
N LEU A 526 12.61 -10.26 -2.65
CA LEU A 526 13.77 -10.17 -3.55
C LEU A 526 13.42 -10.47 -5.01
N THR A 527 12.44 -11.34 -5.29
CA THR A 527 12.07 -11.73 -6.66
C THR A 527 11.70 -10.54 -7.54
N PRO A 528 10.78 -9.63 -7.14
CA PRO A 528 10.44 -8.47 -7.97
C PRO A 528 11.57 -7.46 -8.07
N ALA A 529 12.49 -7.39 -7.08
CA ALA A 529 13.70 -6.56 -7.19
C ALA A 529 14.61 -7.09 -8.31
N LEU A 530 14.93 -8.39 -8.26
CA LEU A 530 15.77 -9.06 -9.26
C LEU A 530 15.15 -8.98 -10.66
N ALA A 531 13.82 -9.12 -10.77
CA ALA A 531 13.10 -9.03 -12.05
C ALA A 531 13.14 -7.61 -12.65
N GLN A 532 13.35 -6.58 -11.83
CA GLN A 532 13.53 -5.19 -12.25
C GLN A 532 15.01 -4.78 -12.34
N ASN A 533 15.93 -5.75 -12.42
CA ASN A 533 17.38 -5.51 -12.48
C ASN A 533 17.96 -4.77 -11.28
N ILE A 534 17.30 -4.86 -10.11
CA ILE A 534 17.87 -4.34 -8.86
C ILE A 534 18.77 -5.43 -8.28
N PRO A 535 20.10 -5.18 -8.17
CA PRO A 535 21.01 -6.16 -7.63
C PRO A 535 20.80 -6.40 -6.13
N VAL A 536 20.93 -7.66 -5.74
CA VAL A 536 20.80 -8.14 -4.37
C VAL A 536 22.11 -8.78 -3.94
N ILE A 537 22.64 -8.30 -2.82
CA ILE A 537 23.79 -8.89 -2.14
C ILE A 537 23.30 -9.44 -0.81
N ALA A 538 23.51 -10.72 -0.58
CA ALA A 538 23.09 -11.42 0.63
C ALA A 538 24.31 -11.90 1.43
N LEU A 539 24.28 -11.69 2.74
CA LEU A 539 25.12 -12.39 3.70
C LEU A 539 24.35 -13.56 4.27
N ASP A 540 24.90 -14.76 4.12
CA ASP A 540 24.28 -16.00 4.56
C ASP A 540 25.23 -16.77 5.48
N TYR A 541 24.68 -17.35 6.54
CA TYR A 541 25.40 -18.19 7.49
C TYR A 541 24.95 -19.65 7.30
N PRO A 542 25.58 -20.41 6.39
CA PRO A 542 25.13 -21.74 6.03
C PRO A 542 25.31 -22.73 7.18
N LYS A 543 24.61 -23.86 7.10
CA LYS A 543 24.80 -24.99 8.00
C LYS A 543 26.21 -25.58 7.87
N PRO A 544 26.66 -26.41 8.83
CA PRO A 544 27.95 -27.12 8.74
C PRO A 544 28.11 -28.00 7.49
N ASP A 545 27.01 -28.53 6.95
CA ASP A 545 26.98 -29.30 5.68
C ASP A 545 27.12 -28.41 4.43
N GLY A 546 27.14 -27.10 4.62
CA GLY A 546 27.30 -26.11 3.58
C GLY A 546 26.03 -25.71 2.84
N THR A 547 24.89 -26.30 3.17
CA THR A 547 23.59 -25.97 2.58
C THR A 547 22.94 -24.79 3.29
N SER A 548 22.22 -23.97 2.54
CA SER A 548 21.43 -22.87 3.07
C SER A 548 20.14 -22.69 2.27
N THR A 549 19.22 -21.90 2.81
CA THR A 549 17.94 -21.64 2.13
C THR A 549 18.12 -20.89 0.81
N PHE A 550 19.15 -20.06 0.69
CA PHE A 550 19.43 -19.31 -0.54
C PHE A 550 20.29 -20.07 -1.55
N THR A 551 20.87 -21.21 -1.16
CA THR A 551 21.69 -22.02 -2.09
C THR A 551 20.89 -22.46 -3.31
N ASP A 552 19.71 -23.03 -3.09
CA ASP A 552 18.87 -23.55 -4.18
C ASP A 552 18.24 -22.44 -5.01
N TYR A 553 17.83 -21.35 -4.34
CA TYR A 553 17.31 -20.17 -5.02
C TYR A 553 18.37 -19.51 -5.91
N THR A 554 19.62 -19.45 -5.45
CA THR A 554 20.75 -18.93 -6.24
C THR A 554 21.06 -19.84 -7.43
N LYS A 555 21.06 -21.17 -7.23
CA LYS A 555 21.22 -22.14 -8.34
C LYS A 555 20.10 -22.02 -9.38
N PHE A 556 18.87 -21.79 -8.92
CA PHE A 556 17.73 -21.58 -9.82
C PHE A 556 17.93 -20.36 -10.74
N MET A 557 18.66 -19.33 -10.30
CA MET A 557 18.97 -18.13 -11.10
C MET A 557 20.00 -18.38 -12.21
N GLY A 558 20.61 -19.58 -12.27
CA GLY A 558 21.62 -19.91 -13.28
C GLY A 558 22.83 -18.98 -13.20
N GLU A 559 23.28 -18.48 -14.36
CA GLU A 559 24.46 -17.60 -14.46
C GLU A 559 24.26 -16.21 -13.81
N GLU A 560 23.02 -15.81 -13.53
CA GLU A 560 22.71 -14.53 -12.87
C GLU A 560 22.69 -14.63 -11.33
N GLY A 561 22.92 -15.83 -10.80
CA GLY A 561 23.12 -16.10 -9.38
C GLY A 561 24.55 -16.58 -9.08
N ALA A 562 25.27 -15.86 -8.23
CA ALA A 562 26.60 -16.25 -7.77
C ALA A 562 26.59 -16.57 -6.27
N TYR A 563 27.15 -17.72 -5.89
CA TYR A 563 27.29 -18.15 -4.51
C TYR A 563 28.76 -18.21 -4.14
N PHE A 564 29.22 -17.24 -3.36
CA PHE A 564 30.60 -17.15 -2.89
C PHE A 564 30.80 -18.00 -1.63
N ASP A 565 31.53 -19.10 -1.78
CA ASP A 565 32.04 -19.91 -0.67
C ASP A 565 33.52 -19.59 -0.47
N ILE A 566 33.85 -18.96 0.66
CA ILE A 566 35.22 -18.57 1.02
C ILE A 566 36.22 -19.74 0.99
N SER A 567 35.74 -20.98 1.11
CA SER A 567 36.60 -22.16 1.06
C SER A 567 37.08 -22.52 -0.33
N LYS A 568 36.43 -22.00 -1.39
CA LYS A 568 36.62 -22.40 -2.78
C LYS A 568 36.87 -21.24 -3.72
N GLU A 569 36.33 -20.06 -3.39
CA GLU A 569 36.28 -18.89 -4.26
C GLU A 569 37.18 -17.76 -3.72
N SER A 570 37.59 -16.85 -4.60
CA SER A 570 38.27 -15.60 -4.28
C SER A 570 37.46 -14.38 -4.71
N ASN A 571 37.51 -13.31 -3.91
CA ASN A 571 36.89 -12.00 -4.12
C ASN A 571 37.95 -10.90 -3.96
N ASN A 572 38.48 -10.37 -5.06
CA ASN A 572 39.55 -9.38 -5.04
C ASN A 572 39.10 -8.08 -4.36
N LEU A 573 39.73 -7.73 -3.23
CA LEU A 573 39.44 -6.50 -2.50
C LEU A 573 39.80 -5.22 -3.30
N PHE A 574 40.77 -5.33 -4.22
CA PHE A 574 41.26 -4.24 -5.07
C PHE A 574 40.55 -4.14 -6.42
N GLU A 575 39.55 -4.97 -6.70
CA GLU A 575 38.78 -4.85 -7.94
C GLU A 575 37.97 -3.54 -7.92
N LEU A 576 37.94 -2.81 -9.04
CA LEU A 576 37.26 -1.53 -9.14
C LEU A 576 35.74 -1.70 -9.35
N PRO A 577 34.89 -0.77 -8.85
CA PRO A 577 33.49 -0.71 -9.29
C PRO A 577 33.42 -0.43 -10.80
N ASP A 578 32.46 -1.04 -11.49
CA ASP A 578 32.17 -0.66 -12.88
C ASP A 578 31.43 0.68 -12.90
N LEU A 579 32.14 1.72 -13.33
CA LEU A 579 31.65 3.10 -13.40
C LEU A 579 31.38 3.56 -14.84
N ARG A 580 31.38 2.64 -15.81
CA ARG A 580 31.08 2.97 -17.21
C ARG A 580 29.66 3.54 -17.33
N GLY A 581 29.51 4.62 -18.11
CA GLY A 581 28.21 5.26 -18.37
C GLY A 581 27.75 6.29 -17.33
N TYR A 582 28.58 6.61 -16.31
CA TYR A 582 28.33 7.71 -15.38
C TYR A 582 29.10 8.99 -15.78
N GLU A 583 28.62 10.15 -15.33
CA GLU A 583 29.27 11.45 -15.56
C GLU A 583 30.62 11.56 -14.83
N PRO A 584 31.61 12.31 -15.36
CA PRO A 584 32.97 12.40 -14.78
C PRO A 584 33.01 12.83 -13.30
N GLU A 585 32.13 13.74 -12.89
CA GLU A 585 32.02 14.18 -11.49
C GLU A 585 31.59 13.02 -10.57
N VAL A 586 30.62 12.22 -11.02
CA VAL A 586 30.11 11.06 -10.27
C VAL A 586 31.17 9.96 -10.21
N ILE A 587 31.92 9.73 -11.30
CA ILE A 587 33.04 8.77 -11.32
C ILE A 587 34.07 9.15 -10.25
N LYS A 588 34.43 10.44 -10.16
CA LYS A 588 35.41 10.93 -9.17
C LYS A 588 34.93 10.77 -7.74
N GLU A 589 33.67 11.11 -7.47
CA GLU A 589 33.04 10.93 -6.14
C GLU A 589 33.07 9.45 -5.74
N ARG A 590 32.56 8.56 -6.59
CA ARG A 590 32.48 7.10 -6.32
C ARG A 590 33.85 6.44 -6.15
N MET A 591 34.84 6.89 -6.92
CA MET A 591 36.21 6.42 -6.77
C MET A 591 36.83 6.88 -5.45
N THR A 592 36.50 8.07 -4.98
CA THR A 592 36.93 8.58 -3.67
C THR A 592 36.34 7.74 -2.54
N ASP A 593 35.04 7.44 -2.60
CA ASP A 593 34.35 6.57 -1.63
C ASP A 593 34.98 5.17 -1.57
N PHE A 594 35.31 4.59 -2.72
CA PHE A 594 35.97 3.29 -2.78
C PHE A 594 37.38 3.32 -2.16
N LYS A 595 38.17 4.37 -2.41
CA LYS A 595 39.51 4.53 -1.79
C LYS A 595 39.44 4.66 -0.27
N GLU A 596 38.50 5.47 0.24
CA GLU A 596 38.24 5.62 1.68
C GLU A 596 37.82 4.31 2.35
N PHE A 597 36.98 3.54 1.65
CA PHE A 597 36.62 2.19 2.07
C PHE A 597 37.86 1.27 2.13
N LEU A 598 38.64 1.20 1.06
CA LEU A 598 39.82 0.34 0.98
C LEU A 598 40.86 0.70 2.05
N LYS A 599 41.08 2.00 2.28
CA LYS A 599 41.90 2.52 3.38
C LYS A 599 41.41 1.99 4.72
N SER A 600 40.11 2.10 4.99
CA SER A 600 39.50 1.60 6.23
C SER A 600 39.70 0.09 6.40
N THR A 601 39.58 -0.70 5.33
CA THR A 601 39.84 -2.15 5.37
C THR A 601 41.30 -2.47 5.65
N LEU A 602 42.24 -1.79 4.98
CA LEU A 602 43.67 -1.99 5.21
C LEU A 602 44.08 -1.59 6.63
N MET A 603 43.50 -0.53 7.19
CA MET A 603 43.69 -0.14 8.59
C MET A 603 43.28 -1.28 9.54
N ILE A 604 42.13 -1.91 9.31
CA ILE A 604 41.66 -3.06 10.12
C ILE A 604 42.57 -4.27 9.94
N MET A 605 43.05 -4.56 8.73
CA MET A 605 43.98 -5.66 8.47
C MET A 605 45.31 -5.48 9.21
N VAL A 606 45.81 -4.24 9.31
CA VAL A 606 47.08 -3.92 9.96
C VAL A 606 46.93 -3.82 11.48
N LEU A 607 45.98 -3.01 11.97
CA LEU A 607 45.83 -2.68 13.40
C LEU A 607 44.94 -3.66 14.18
N GLY A 608 44.06 -4.40 13.51
CA GLY A 608 43.01 -5.20 14.14
C GLY A 608 41.74 -4.40 14.47
N THR A 609 40.74 -5.06 15.06
CA THR A 609 39.43 -4.47 15.39
C THR A 609 39.46 -3.58 16.65
N ASN A 610 40.42 -3.79 17.54
CA ASN A 610 40.59 -3.01 18.78
C ASN A 610 42.08 -2.67 18.98
N PRO A 611 42.54 -1.44 18.66
CA PRO A 611 43.92 -1.01 18.83
C PRO A 611 44.26 -0.69 20.30
N VAL A 612 43.84 -1.52 21.25
CA VAL A 612 44.14 -1.33 22.67
C VAL A 612 45.63 -1.58 22.90
N GLY A 613 46.35 -0.53 23.31
CA GLY A 613 47.79 -0.59 23.56
C GLY A 613 48.70 -0.15 22.40
N VAL A 614 48.14 0.32 21.28
CA VAL A 614 48.91 0.96 20.19
C VAL A 614 48.97 2.47 20.42
N SER A 615 50.14 3.10 20.26
CA SER A 615 50.27 4.54 20.44
C SER A 615 49.48 5.31 19.36
N PRO A 616 48.83 6.44 19.71
CA PRO A 616 48.10 7.27 18.74
C PRO A 616 48.98 7.75 17.56
N THR A 617 50.27 7.97 17.82
CA THR A 617 51.26 8.35 16.79
C THR A 617 51.48 7.24 15.78
N THR A 618 51.60 5.98 16.21
CA THR A 618 51.75 4.83 15.31
C THR A 618 50.50 4.62 14.45
N VAL A 619 49.30 4.81 15.02
CA VAL A 619 48.04 4.75 14.25
C VAL A 619 48.02 5.82 13.15
N SER A 620 48.35 7.07 13.49
CA SER A 620 48.41 8.19 12.52
C SER A 620 49.46 7.98 11.44
N ASN A 621 50.62 7.41 11.79
CA ASN A 621 51.69 7.12 10.84
C ASN A 621 51.27 6.00 9.87
N ILE A 622 50.67 4.92 10.37
CA ILE A 622 50.14 3.82 9.54
C ILE A 622 49.06 4.34 8.58
N GLU A 623 48.14 5.17 9.08
CA GLU A 623 47.09 5.76 8.25
C GLU A 623 47.66 6.62 7.13
N SER A 624 48.66 7.45 7.44
CA SER A 624 49.33 8.32 6.47
C SER A 624 50.06 7.51 5.39
N ILE A 625 50.80 6.48 5.79
CA ILE A 625 51.52 5.58 4.87
C ILE A 625 50.53 4.86 3.94
N ILE A 626 49.46 4.28 4.48
CA ILE A 626 48.43 3.60 3.68
C ILE A 626 47.80 4.57 2.68
N THR A 627 47.47 5.78 3.11
CA THR A 627 46.86 6.81 2.23
C THR A 627 47.78 7.17 1.05
N ILE A 628 49.06 7.45 1.33
CA ILE A 628 50.05 7.75 0.27
C ILE A 628 50.23 6.55 -0.66
N THR A 629 50.30 5.33 -0.11
CA THR A 629 50.49 4.12 -0.91
C THR A 629 49.30 3.84 -1.83
N ILE A 630 48.06 4.04 -1.35
CA ILE A 630 46.84 3.92 -2.18
C ILE A 630 46.87 4.92 -3.34
N GLU A 631 47.24 6.17 -3.07
CA GLU A 631 47.35 7.19 -4.12
C GLU A 631 48.46 6.84 -5.13
N THR A 632 49.63 6.40 -4.68
CA THR A 632 50.70 5.97 -5.59
C THR A 632 50.26 4.77 -6.44
N PHE A 633 49.62 3.77 -5.84
CA PHE A 633 49.17 2.55 -6.51
C PHE A 633 48.16 2.84 -7.64
N TYR A 634 47.11 3.62 -7.37
CA TYR A 634 46.09 3.91 -8.40
C TYR A 634 46.54 4.95 -9.44
N ASN A 635 47.62 5.68 -9.19
CA ASN A 635 48.18 6.63 -10.15
C ASN A 635 49.23 6.02 -11.08
N ASP A 636 49.66 4.78 -10.83
CA ASP A 636 50.60 4.04 -11.68
C ASP A 636 49.97 3.64 -13.03
N GLU A 637 50.68 3.89 -14.13
CA GLU A 637 50.18 3.65 -15.49
C GLU A 637 50.06 2.15 -15.82
N ASP A 638 50.91 1.29 -15.27
CA ASP A 638 50.82 -0.17 -15.46
C ASP A 638 49.58 -0.73 -14.77
N ILE A 639 49.34 -0.30 -13.52
CA ILE A 639 48.15 -0.67 -12.74
C ILE A 639 46.87 -0.23 -13.46
N LYS A 640 46.81 1.01 -13.97
CA LYS A 640 45.66 1.51 -14.74
C LYS A 640 45.42 0.69 -16.00
N LEU A 641 46.47 0.33 -16.73
CA LEU A 641 46.37 -0.47 -17.96
C LEU A 641 45.81 -1.86 -17.67
N ARG A 642 46.32 -2.53 -16.63
CA ARG A 642 45.84 -3.87 -16.22
C ARG A 642 44.37 -3.86 -15.82
N TYR A 643 43.91 -2.86 -15.07
CA TYR A 643 42.47 -2.70 -14.78
C TYR A 643 41.64 -2.52 -16.04
N LYS A 644 42.09 -1.69 -16.98
CA LYS A 644 41.39 -1.44 -18.24
C LYS A 644 41.23 -2.73 -19.05
N LEU A 645 42.31 -3.48 -19.23
CA LEU A 645 42.30 -4.74 -19.99
C LEU A 645 41.42 -5.80 -19.32
N ALA A 646 41.48 -5.93 -17.99
CA ALA A 646 40.64 -6.88 -17.26
C ALA A 646 39.14 -6.55 -17.39
N LEU A 647 38.76 -5.28 -17.25
CA LEU A 647 37.36 -4.83 -17.36
C LEU A 647 36.80 -4.91 -18.80
N GLU A 648 37.66 -4.79 -19.82
CA GLU A 648 37.27 -4.93 -21.22
C GLU A 648 37.07 -6.40 -21.63
N ASN A 649 37.92 -7.32 -21.14
CA ASN A 649 37.90 -8.74 -21.55
C ASN A 649 37.07 -9.65 -20.62
N GLY A 650 36.89 -9.28 -19.35
CA GLY A 650 35.99 -9.96 -18.41
C GLY A 650 36.52 -11.24 -17.77
N LEU A 651 35.72 -11.79 -16.85
CA LEU A 651 36.06 -12.96 -16.01
C LEU A 651 36.49 -14.20 -16.85
N GLY A 652 37.54 -14.88 -16.40
CA GLY A 652 38.03 -16.13 -17.02
C GLY A 652 39.04 -15.92 -18.14
N THR A 653 39.36 -14.68 -18.49
CA THR A 653 40.38 -14.33 -19.49
C THR A 653 41.79 -14.22 -18.86
N PRO A 654 42.87 -14.36 -19.65
CA PRO A 654 44.23 -14.11 -19.17
C PRO A 654 44.40 -12.71 -18.58
N GLU A 655 43.75 -11.71 -19.17
CA GLU A 655 43.79 -10.32 -18.72
C GLU A 655 43.11 -10.16 -17.35
N TRP A 656 42.02 -10.89 -17.09
CA TRP A 656 41.38 -10.92 -15.78
C TRP A 656 42.24 -11.60 -14.72
N ALA A 657 42.94 -12.69 -15.08
CA ALA A 657 43.88 -13.34 -14.17
C ALA A 657 45.04 -12.42 -13.77
N ASP A 658 45.34 -11.41 -14.59
CA ASP A 658 46.32 -10.36 -14.33
C ASP A 658 45.73 -9.06 -13.76
N ILE A 659 44.49 -9.07 -13.23
CA ILE A 659 43.94 -7.88 -12.58
C ILE A 659 44.75 -7.52 -11.32
N PRO A 660 44.99 -6.23 -11.00
CA PRO A 660 45.73 -5.83 -9.81
C PRO A 660 45.04 -6.28 -8.50
N THR A 661 45.84 -6.73 -7.53
CA THR A 661 45.39 -7.35 -6.27
C THR A 661 46.14 -6.80 -5.05
N LEU A 662 45.78 -7.29 -3.85
CA LEU A 662 46.54 -7.03 -2.62
C LEU A 662 48.01 -7.46 -2.72
N LYS A 663 48.35 -8.47 -3.54
CA LYS A 663 49.73 -8.90 -3.77
C LYS A 663 50.54 -7.83 -4.47
N ASP A 664 49.95 -7.16 -5.45
CA ASP A 664 50.56 -6.03 -6.15
C ASP A 664 50.75 -4.86 -5.17
N PHE A 665 49.70 -4.50 -4.43
CA PHE A 665 49.75 -3.42 -3.44
C PHE A 665 50.83 -3.62 -2.37
N TYR A 666 51.04 -4.86 -1.90
CA TYR A 666 52.11 -5.19 -0.95
C TYR A 666 53.51 -4.77 -1.43
N ASN A 667 53.77 -4.78 -2.74
CA ASN A 667 55.05 -4.34 -3.32
C ASN A 667 55.22 -2.82 -3.22
N TYR A 668 54.13 -2.07 -3.36
CA TYR A 668 54.10 -0.61 -3.21
C TYR A 668 54.26 -0.16 -1.75
N CYS A 669 54.00 -1.03 -0.77
CA CYS A 669 54.34 -0.80 0.64
C CYS A 669 55.86 -0.89 0.90
N SER A 670 56.69 -0.18 0.13
CA SER A 670 58.15 -0.15 0.29
C SER A 670 58.71 1.28 0.17
N PRO A 671 59.88 1.57 0.78
CA PRO A 671 60.39 2.94 0.87
C PRO A 671 60.54 3.65 -0.49
N GLY A 672 60.92 2.90 -1.54
CA GLY A 672 61.14 3.45 -2.88
C GLY A 672 59.88 3.98 -3.56
N PHE A 673 58.70 3.43 -3.27
CA PHE A 673 57.43 3.89 -3.86
C PHE A 673 56.75 5.00 -3.04
N ILE A 674 57.06 5.09 -1.74
CA ILE A 674 56.44 6.07 -0.82
C ILE A 674 57.22 7.40 -0.81
N LYS A 675 58.36 7.50 -1.52
CA LYS A 675 59.23 8.70 -1.59
C LYS A 675 59.62 9.25 -0.20
N LEU A 676 59.84 8.34 0.75
CA LEU A 676 60.20 8.65 2.15
C LEU A 676 61.50 9.46 2.28
N ASP A 677 62.34 9.47 1.25
CA ASP A 677 63.59 10.22 1.18
C ASP A 677 63.40 11.75 1.26
N SER A 678 62.18 12.24 1.07
CA SER A 678 61.83 13.68 1.19
C SER A 678 61.31 14.08 2.59
N ILE A 679 61.00 13.12 3.46
CA ILE A 679 60.42 13.31 4.81
C ILE A 679 61.49 13.03 5.90
N THR A 680 62.75 13.27 5.56
CA THR A 680 63.90 13.05 6.44
C THR A 680 63.94 14.10 7.54
N ASN A 681 63.30 13.78 8.67
CA ASN A 681 63.77 14.13 10.02
C ASN A 681 63.13 13.28 11.16
N ASN A 682 62.18 12.37 10.89
CA ASN A 682 61.61 11.43 11.90
C ASN A 682 61.62 9.95 11.41
N SER A 683 62.80 9.44 11.03
CA SER A 683 62.93 8.20 10.22
C SER A 683 62.58 6.89 10.93
N LYS A 684 62.77 6.75 12.24
CA LYS A 684 62.59 5.45 12.91
C LYS A 684 61.13 5.04 13.06
N GLU A 685 60.27 5.97 13.52
CA GLU A 685 58.86 5.68 13.77
C GLU A 685 58.05 5.40 12.48
N ILE A 686 58.42 6.07 11.37
CA ILE A 686 57.77 5.85 10.07
C ILE A 686 58.20 4.51 9.46
N LEU A 687 59.49 4.15 9.60
CA LEU A 687 59.99 2.84 9.16
C LEU A 687 59.39 1.71 9.99
N ASP A 688 59.30 1.87 11.32
CA ASP A 688 58.66 0.89 12.20
C ASP A 688 57.18 0.69 11.84
N ALA A 689 56.46 1.76 11.50
CA ALA A 689 55.07 1.69 11.01
C ALA A 689 54.96 0.97 9.65
N LEU A 690 55.89 1.22 8.72
CA LEU A 690 55.93 0.55 7.42
C LEU A 690 56.23 -0.95 7.57
N ASP A 691 57.17 -1.32 8.44
CA ASP A 691 57.51 -2.70 8.73
C ASP A 691 56.32 -3.44 9.37
N GLN A 692 55.57 -2.76 10.25
CA GLN A 692 54.33 -3.30 10.81
C GLN A 692 53.28 -3.56 9.71
N ILE A 693 53.06 -2.62 8.79
CA ILE A 693 52.15 -2.81 7.64
C ILE A 693 52.58 -4.03 6.82
N ARG A 694 53.85 -4.10 6.42
CA ARG A 694 54.37 -5.21 5.61
C ARG A 694 54.22 -6.55 6.33
N LEU A 695 54.55 -6.61 7.62
CA LEU A 695 54.43 -7.84 8.41
C LEU A 695 52.98 -8.33 8.48
N ARG A 696 52.03 -7.43 8.73
CA ARG A 696 50.61 -7.77 8.84
C ARG A 696 49.99 -8.15 7.49
N LEU A 697 50.28 -7.42 6.42
CA LEU A 697 49.81 -7.79 5.08
C LEU A 697 50.41 -9.13 4.63
N LYS A 698 51.70 -9.39 4.91
CA LYS A 698 52.32 -10.69 4.62
C LYS A 698 51.68 -11.84 5.41
N PHE A 699 51.25 -11.61 6.64
CA PHE A 699 50.45 -12.60 7.39
C PHE A 699 49.14 -12.92 6.66
N TRP A 700 48.39 -11.90 6.23
CA TRP A 700 47.13 -12.10 5.48
C TRP A 700 47.35 -12.83 4.15
N LEU A 701 48.38 -12.49 3.38
CA LEU A 701 48.69 -13.18 2.12
C LEU A 701 48.92 -14.70 2.29
N ASN A 702 49.25 -15.14 3.51
CA ASN A 702 49.45 -16.55 3.85
C ASN A 702 48.29 -17.16 4.65
N SER A 703 47.31 -16.36 5.09
CA SER A 703 46.13 -16.86 5.78
C SER A 703 45.06 -17.29 4.77
N ARG A 704 44.19 -18.22 5.16
CA ARG A 704 43.09 -18.69 4.30
C ARG A 704 42.18 -17.55 3.85
N VAL A 705 41.78 -16.69 4.80
CA VAL A 705 40.93 -15.53 4.52
C VAL A 705 41.64 -14.53 3.62
N GLY A 706 42.91 -14.22 3.89
CA GLY A 706 43.65 -13.26 3.07
C GLY A 706 43.91 -13.77 1.66
N GLN A 707 44.14 -15.08 1.47
CA GLN A 707 44.20 -15.68 0.13
C GLN A 707 42.87 -15.55 -0.63
N SER A 708 41.72 -15.69 0.04
CA SER A 708 40.42 -15.50 -0.60
C SER A 708 40.20 -14.06 -1.09
N ILE A 709 40.89 -13.06 -0.54
CA ILE A 709 40.71 -11.65 -0.93
C ILE A 709 41.87 -11.05 -1.74
N ALA A 710 42.99 -11.76 -1.82
CA ALA A 710 44.23 -11.30 -2.45
C ALA A 710 44.48 -11.89 -3.85
N ASN A 711 43.54 -12.67 -4.36
CA ASN A 711 43.58 -13.25 -5.70
C ASN A 711 42.52 -12.59 -6.58
N PRO A 712 42.66 -12.66 -7.92
CA PRO A 712 41.59 -12.27 -8.85
C PRO A 712 40.25 -12.91 -8.46
N SER A 713 39.14 -12.21 -8.65
CA SER A 713 37.83 -12.76 -8.34
C SER A 713 37.53 -13.96 -9.22
N SER A 714 37.09 -15.08 -8.64
CA SER A 714 36.87 -16.36 -9.34
C SER A 714 35.41 -16.61 -9.73
N PHE A 715 34.50 -15.76 -9.26
CA PHE A 715 33.06 -15.85 -9.52
C PHE A 715 32.57 -14.57 -10.21
N LYS A 716 31.35 -14.64 -10.76
CA LYS A 716 30.69 -13.52 -11.43
C LYS A 716 30.31 -12.43 -10.41
N THR A 717 31.16 -11.42 -10.25
CA THR A 717 30.96 -10.30 -9.30
C THR A 717 29.82 -9.35 -9.73
N ASP A 718 29.43 -9.39 -11.00
CA ASP A 718 28.33 -8.63 -11.61
C ASP A 718 27.01 -9.41 -11.68
N ALA A 719 26.89 -10.57 -11.03
CA ALA A 719 25.63 -11.31 -10.90
C ALA A 719 24.52 -10.44 -10.27
N ARG A 720 23.25 -10.70 -10.61
CA ARG A 720 22.12 -9.99 -10.01
C ARG A 720 21.89 -10.38 -8.57
N LEU A 721 22.04 -11.67 -8.27
CA LEU A 721 21.99 -12.21 -6.92
C LEU A 721 23.38 -12.69 -6.54
N LEU A 722 23.99 -12.06 -5.55
CA LEU A 722 25.28 -12.46 -5.02
C LEU A 722 25.14 -12.86 -3.55
N VAL A 723 25.43 -14.11 -3.22
CA VAL A 723 25.31 -14.65 -1.86
C VAL A 723 26.69 -14.96 -1.30
N PHE A 724 27.05 -14.34 -0.18
CA PHE A 724 28.28 -14.59 0.57
C PHE A 724 28.02 -15.57 1.70
N ALA A 725 28.60 -16.76 1.58
CA ALA A 725 28.48 -17.82 2.57
C ALA A 725 29.64 -17.77 3.58
N LEU A 726 29.34 -17.36 4.81
CA LEU A 726 30.34 -17.19 5.87
C LEU A 726 30.51 -18.49 6.67
N ARG A 727 31.33 -19.43 6.16
CA ARG A 727 31.63 -20.70 6.85
C ARG A 727 32.79 -20.58 7.83
N SER A 728 32.65 -21.22 9.00
CA SER A 728 33.75 -21.54 9.93
C SER A 728 34.68 -20.36 10.25
N LEU A 729 34.12 -19.24 10.73
CA LEU A 729 34.89 -18.07 11.15
C LEU A 729 35.80 -18.44 12.34
N GLY A 730 37.12 -18.37 12.14
CA GLY A 730 38.12 -18.79 13.14
C GLY A 730 38.50 -17.73 14.17
N SER A 731 38.32 -16.44 13.87
CA SER A 731 38.61 -15.31 14.75
C SER A 731 37.78 -14.06 14.40
N GLU A 732 37.69 -13.09 15.31
CA GLU A 732 36.99 -11.81 15.06
C GLU A 732 37.63 -10.99 13.93
N ALA A 733 38.96 -11.06 13.79
CA ALA A 733 39.68 -10.40 12.70
C ALA A 733 39.37 -11.03 11.33
N ASP A 734 39.26 -12.36 11.26
CA ASP A 734 38.86 -13.08 10.05
C ASP A 734 37.43 -12.70 9.62
N ALA A 735 36.51 -12.62 10.58
CA ALA A 735 35.14 -12.19 10.34
C ALA A 735 35.04 -10.74 9.87
N ALA A 736 35.84 -9.85 10.46
CA ALA A 736 35.91 -8.45 10.05
C ALA A 736 36.36 -8.30 8.59
N VAL A 737 37.45 -8.98 8.21
CA VAL A 737 37.99 -8.93 6.84
C VAL A 737 37.00 -9.52 5.84
N LEU A 738 36.27 -10.57 6.20
CA LEU A 738 35.25 -11.17 5.32
C LEU A 738 34.02 -10.31 5.14
N ALA A 739 33.53 -9.71 6.22
CA ALA A 739 32.43 -8.77 6.14
C ALA A 739 32.80 -7.54 5.31
N LEU A 740 34.05 -7.08 5.42
CA LEU A 740 34.58 -6.01 4.57
C LEU A 740 34.70 -6.46 3.12
N SER A 741 35.06 -7.72 2.84
CA SER A 741 35.07 -8.26 1.48
C SER A 741 33.66 -8.32 0.87
N ALA A 742 32.69 -8.82 1.62
CA ALA A 742 31.29 -8.84 1.17
C ALA A 742 30.72 -7.42 1.03
N TYR A 743 31.07 -6.51 1.93
CA TYR A 743 30.75 -5.10 1.82
C TYR A 743 31.44 -4.44 0.63
N SER A 744 32.69 -4.77 0.32
CA SER A 744 33.38 -4.31 -0.89
C SER A 744 32.60 -4.69 -2.14
N ALA A 745 32.18 -5.95 -2.24
CA ALA A 745 31.36 -6.40 -3.35
C ALA A 745 30.00 -5.68 -3.39
N ALA A 746 29.35 -5.51 -2.24
CA ALA A 746 28.09 -4.77 -2.15
C ALA A 746 28.21 -3.29 -2.50
N LEU A 747 29.30 -2.64 -2.06
CA LEU A 747 29.62 -1.25 -2.34
C LEU A 747 29.93 -1.09 -3.81
N ARG A 748 30.74 -1.97 -4.42
CA ARG A 748 30.98 -1.96 -5.87
C ARG A 748 29.70 -2.11 -6.67
N ARG A 749 28.79 -2.95 -6.20
CA ARG A 749 27.50 -3.17 -6.85
C ARG A 749 26.53 -2.00 -6.63
N ALA A 750 26.52 -1.40 -5.46
CA ALA A 750 25.75 -0.18 -5.17
C ALA A 750 26.26 1.00 -6.00
N LEU A 751 27.59 1.14 -6.12
CA LEU A 751 28.25 2.15 -6.94
C LEU A 751 28.14 1.89 -8.45
N SER A 752 27.57 0.78 -8.90
CA SER A 752 27.32 0.51 -10.33
C SER A 752 25.82 0.52 -10.68
N SER A 753 24.94 0.70 -9.69
CA SER A 753 23.50 0.80 -9.86
C SER A 753 22.95 2.10 -9.25
N LYS A 754 21.72 2.48 -9.61
CA LYS A 754 20.99 3.56 -8.90
C LYS A 754 20.41 3.07 -7.57
N VAL A 755 20.17 1.76 -7.46
CA VAL A 755 19.46 1.12 -6.36
C VAL A 755 20.02 -0.28 -6.15
N SER A 756 20.25 -0.69 -4.90
CA SER A 756 20.66 -2.05 -4.54
C SER A 756 20.05 -2.49 -3.21
N ILE A 757 19.96 -3.81 -3.00
CA ILE A 757 19.49 -4.41 -1.75
C ILE A 757 20.65 -5.16 -1.09
N PHE A 758 20.89 -4.86 0.19
CA PHE A 758 21.82 -5.57 1.04
C PHE A 758 21.04 -6.37 2.09
N PHE A 759 21.01 -7.69 1.95
CA PHE A 759 20.26 -8.59 2.81
C PHE A 759 21.19 -9.34 3.77
N LEU A 760 20.80 -9.45 5.03
CA LEU A 760 21.49 -10.23 6.06
C LEU A 760 20.56 -11.30 6.61
N ASP A 761 20.89 -12.57 6.39
CA ASP A 761 20.23 -13.67 7.08
C ASP A 761 20.91 -13.96 8.44
N GLU A 762 20.09 -14.33 9.42
CA GLU A 762 20.52 -14.58 10.81
C GLU A 762 21.46 -13.48 11.36
N ALA A 763 21.04 -12.23 11.22
CA ALA A 763 21.77 -11.03 11.65
C ALA A 763 22.34 -11.10 13.08
N PRO A 764 21.67 -11.70 14.09
CA PRO A 764 22.25 -11.88 15.42
C PRO A 764 23.62 -12.57 15.44
N ILE A 765 23.85 -13.60 14.61
CA ILE A 765 25.13 -14.33 14.56
C ILE A 765 26.23 -13.40 14.04
N LEU A 766 25.90 -12.60 13.02
CA LEU A 766 26.81 -11.65 12.39
C LEU A 766 27.13 -10.46 13.30
N PHE A 767 26.21 -10.06 14.18
CA PHE A 767 26.39 -8.92 15.07
C PHE A 767 27.17 -9.23 16.35
N ASN A 768 27.51 -10.51 16.60
CA ASN A 768 28.55 -10.87 17.57
C ASN A 768 29.93 -10.32 17.19
N PHE A 769 30.13 -9.96 15.92
CA PHE A 769 31.34 -9.32 15.44
C PHE A 769 31.13 -7.81 15.37
N GLU A 770 31.79 -7.05 16.26
CA GLU A 770 31.56 -5.60 16.39
C GLU A 770 31.78 -4.84 15.08
N SER A 771 32.80 -5.24 14.32
CA SER A 771 33.16 -4.66 13.02
C SER A 771 32.02 -4.77 11.99
N ILE A 772 31.30 -5.90 11.98
CA ILE A 772 30.15 -6.11 11.11
C ILE A 772 29.00 -5.23 11.56
N ALA A 773 28.69 -5.23 12.85
CA ALA A 773 27.61 -4.41 13.40
C ALA A 773 27.82 -2.90 13.11
N GLU A 774 29.05 -2.39 13.26
CA GLU A 774 29.41 -1.01 12.92
C GLU A 774 29.21 -0.67 11.45
N LEU A 775 29.62 -1.57 10.57
CA LEU A 775 29.47 -1.41 9.13
C LEU A 775 27.99 -1.38 8.72
N ILE A 776 27.18 -2.29 9.23
CA ILE A 776 25.73 -2.30 8.98
C ILE A 776 25.05 -1.07 9.57
N GLY A 777 25.46 -0.63 10.77
CA GLY A 777 24.97 0.62 11.35
C GLY A 777 25.25 1.84 10.48
N ARG A 778 26.43 1.91 9.84
CA ARG A 778 26.75 2.97 8.86
C ARG A 778 25.93 2.84 7.59
N LEU A 779 25.70 1.63 7.08
CA LEU A 779 24.86 1.39 5.91
C LEU A 779 23.41 1.81 6.13
N CYS A 780 22.82 1.47 7.27
CA CYS A 780 21.45 1.87 7.59
C CYS A 780 21.30 3.40 7.63
N ALA A 781 22.31 4.12 8.13
CA ALA A 781 22.28 5.57 8.28
C ALA A 781 22.64 6.34 7.00
N ASN A 782 23.67 5.92 6.27
CA ASN A 782 24.24 6.67 5.14
C ASN A 782 23.92 6.03 3.78
N GLY A 783 23.54 4.75 3.74
CA GLY A 783 23.34 3.98 2.51
C GLY A 783 22.24 4.53 1.60
N ALA A 784 21.30 5.32 2.14
CA ALA A 784 20.26 5.99 1.37
C ALA A 784 20.82 6.88 0.24
N LYS A 785 21.93 7.59 0.49
CA LYS A 785 22.59 8.44 -0.53
C LYS A 785 23.17 7.62 -1.68
N ALA A 786 23.62 6.40 -1.38
CA ALA A 786 24.18 5.45 -2.34
C ALA A 786 23.12 4.51 -2.94
N GLY A 787 21.82 4.71 -2.65
CA GLY A 787 20.74 3.85 -3.14
C GLY A 787 20.70 2.45 -2.50
N ILE A 788 21.39 2.23 -1.38
CA ILE A 788 21.45 0.94 -0.69
C ILE A 788 20.28 0.82 0.29
N ARG A 789 19.51 -0.27 0.17
CA ARG A 789 18.44 -0.66 1.09
C ARG A 789 18.86 -1.86 1.91
N VAL A 790 18.78 -1.77 3.24
CA VAL A 790 19.19 -2.86 4.13
C VAL A 790 17.98 -3.69 4.56
N ILE A 791 18.07 -5.01 4.41
CA ILE A 791 17.07 -5.97 4.93
C ILE A 791 17.74 -6.88 5.95
N LEU A 792 17.23 -6.88 7.19
CA LEU A 792 17.72 -7.74 8.27
C LEU A 792 16.73 -8.87 8.54
N SER A 793 17.23 -10.11 8.68
CA SER A 793 16.45 -11.26 9.15
C SER A 793 16.98 -11.72 10.51
N ALA A 794 16.09 -11.88 11.49
CA ALA A 794 16.41 -12.35 12.83
C ALA A 794 15.24 -13.14 13.43
N GLN A 795 15.48 -13.83 14.56
CA GLN A 795 14.39 -14.48 15.30
C GLN A 795 13.71 -13.51 16.26
N GLU A 796 14.50 -12.64 16.88
CA GLU A 796 14.08 -11.71 17.93
C GLU A 796 15.02 -10.48 17.94
N PRO A 797 14.61 -9.33 18.50
CA PRO A 797 15.34 -8.07 18.40
C PRO A 797 16.44 -7.85 19.45
N GLU A 798 16.42 -8.55 20.59
CA GLU A 798 17.30 -8.37 21.74
C GLU A 798 18.77 -8.65 21.40
N SER A 799 19.06 -9.73 20.67
CA SER A 799 20.43 -10.05 20.25
C SER A 799 21.03 -8.97 19.36
N ILE A 800 20.20 -8.32 18.52
CA ILE A 800 20.64 -7.15 17.74
C ILE A 800 20.83 -5.95 18.65
N PHE A 801 19.97 -5.78 19.65
CA PHE A 801 20.04 -4.67 20.60
C PHE A 801 21.33 -4.68 21.45
N GLN A 802 21.86 -5.86 21.75
CA GLN A 802 23.12 -6.02 22.48
C GLN A 802 24.36 -5.61 21.66
N SER A 803 24.21 -5.41 20.35
CA SER A 803 25.31 -4.97 19.48
C SER A 803 25.65 -3.48 19.68
N LYS A 804 26.93 -3.15 19.50
CA LYS A 804 27.47 -1.78 19.64
C LYS A 804 26.76 -0.72 18.77
N SER A 805 26.20 -1.11 17.64
CA SER A 805 25.54 -0.21 16.67
C SER A 805 24.01 -0.29 16.67
N ALA A 806 23.42 -0.96 17.66
CA ALA A 806 21.97 -1.14 17.78
C ALA A 806 21.17 0.17 17.64
N SER A 807 21.63 1.24 18.29
CA SER A 807 20.94 2.55 18.26
C SER A 807 20.86 3.13 16.85
N LYS A 808 21.96 3.05 16.08
CA LYS A 808 22.00 3.48 14.67
C LYS A 808 21.15 2.60 13.78
N ILE A 809 21.16 1.29 14.00
CA ILE A 809 20.38 0.33 13.20
C ILE A 809 18.89 0.57 13.41
N PHE A 810 18.41 0.55 14.65
CA PHE A 810 16.98 0.64 14.93
C PHE A 810 16.38 2.02 14.68
N ALA A 811 17.15 3.10 14.81
CA ALA A 811 16.70 4.44 14.44
C ALA A 811 16.41 4.59 12.93
N ASN A 812 17.08 3.79 12.09
CA ASN A 812 16.98 3.86 10.62
C ASN A 812 16.18 2.71 10.00
N ILE A 813 15.62 1.80 10.81
CA ILE A 813 14.70 0.76 10.36
C ILE A 813 13.30 1.13 10.84
N THR A 814 12.52 1.68 9.92
CA THR A 814 11.16 2.16 10.20
C THR A 814 10.07 1.18 9.77
N THR A 815 10.42 0.20 8.93
CA THR A 815 9.50 -0.87 8.51
C THR A 815 9.95 -2.21 9.11
N ARG A 816 9.03 -2.96 9.69
CA ARG A 816 9.30 -4.27 10.32
C ARG A 816 8.20 -5.27 9.99
N LEU A 817 8.57 -6.52 9.76
CA LEU A 817 7.66 -7.64 9.59
C LEU A 817 7.91 -8.66 10.68
N ILE A 818 6.93 -8.90 11.53
CA ILE A 818 7.02 -9.81 12.66
C ILE A 818 6.13 -11.02 12.39
N GLY A 819 6.73 -12.18 12.18
CA GLY A 819 6.04 -13.45 12.02
C GLY A 819 5.71 -14.09 13.37
N ARG A 820 5.72 -15.42 13.42
CA ARG A 820 5.60 -16.17 14.67
C ARG A 820 6.81 -15.92 15.57
N ILE A 821 6.58 -15.59 16.84
CA ILE A 821 7.63 -15.42 17.86
C ILE A 821 7.43 -16.40 19.02
N GLN A 822 8.43 -16.54 19.89
CA GLN A 822 8.28 -17.25 21.16
C GLN A 822 7.60 -16.34 22.20
N THR A 823 6.94 -16.91 23.20
CA THR A 823 6.31 -16.13 24.27
C THR A 823 7.31 -15.26 25.03
N SER A 824 8.52 -15.78 25.28
CA SER A 824 9.64 -15.04 25.89
C SER A 824 10.13 -13.85 25.06
N ALA A 825 9.88 -13.86 23.75
CA ALA A 825 10.31 -12.79 22.86
C ALA A 825 9.32 -11.60 22.83
N VAL A 826 8.14 -11.72 23.45
CA VAL A 826 7.13 -10.64 23.50
C VAL A 826 7.68 -9.40 24.22
N ASP A 827 8.27 -9.57 25.40
CA ASP A 827 8.78 -8.46 26.22
C ASP A 827 9.85 -7.62 25.50
N PRO A 828 10.82 -8.20 24.77
CA PRO A 828 11.70 -7.43 23.89
C PRO A 828 10.96 -6.48 22.94
N PHE A 829 9.90 -6.91 22.24
CA PHE A 829 9.18 -6.00 21.33
C PHE A 829 8.48 -4.86 22.08
N VAL A 830 7.88 -5.15 23.24
CA VAL A 830 7.23 -4.14 24.09
C VAL A 830 8.27 -3.14 24.61
N ASN A 831 9.39 -3.63 25.11
CA ASN A 831 10.43 -2.78 25.73
C ASN A 831 11.18 -1.94 24.70
N ARG A 832 11.54 -2.53 23.55
CA ARG A 832 12.40 -1.89 22.53
C ARG A 832 11.61 -1.05 21.53
N PHE A 833 10.49 -1.56 21.03
CA PHE A 833 9.70 -0.88 19.98
C PHE A 833 8.42 -0.24 20.51
N LYS A 834 8.11 -0.41 21.81
CA LYS A 834 6.90 0.16 22.45
C LYS A 834 5.60 -0.34 21.83
N TYR A 835 5.60 -1.58 21.37
CA TYR A 835 4.39 -2.20 20.85
C TYR A 835 3.40 -2.48 21.98
N PRO A 836 2.09 -2.27 21.76
CA PRO A 836 1.07 -2.65 22.73
C PRO A 836 1.06 -4.18 22.92
N TYR A 837 1.06 -4.62 24.18
CA TYR A 837 1.22 -6.02 24.55
C TYR A 837 0.13 -6.92 23.93
N GLU A 838 -1.10 -6.44 23.95
CA GLU A 838 -2.29 -7.08 23.39
C GLU A 838 -2.20 -7.33 21.87
N ILE A 839 -1.43 -6.52 21.15
CA ILE A 839 -1.20 -6.71 19.72
C ILE A 839 -0.08 -7.74 19.50
N ILE A 840 1.10 -7.52 20.07
CA ILE A 840 2.28 -8.35 19.78
C ILE A 840 2.19 -9.76 20.38
N SER A 841 1.50 -9.94 21.51
CA SER A 841 1.32 -11.25 22.13
C SER A 841 0.57 -12.23 21.22
N ARG A 842 -0.26 -11.74 20.30
CA ARG A 842 -0.94 -12.59 19.31
C ARG A 842 0.05 -13.37 18.43
N ASN A 843 1.23 -12.79 18.14
CA ASN A 843 2.28 -13.42 17.32
C ASN A 843 2.91 -14.66 17.96
N SER A 844 2.78 -14.86 19.28
CA SER A 844 3.29 -16.05 19.97
C SER A 844 2.28 -17.21 19.99
N THR A 845 1.01 -16.93 19.70
CA THR A 845 -0.09 -17.91 19.72
C THR A 845 -0.08 -18.83 18.50
N GLU A 846 -0.77 -19.98 18.58
CA GLU A 846 -0.90 -20.93 17.46
C GLU A 846 -1.55 -20.33 16.18
N ALA A 847 -2.26 -19.21 16.31
CA ALA A 847 -2.86 -18.51 15.18
C ALA A 847 -1.82 -18.07 14.14
N PHE A 848 -0.57 -17.83 14.58
CA PHE A 848 0.55 -17.39 13.74
C PHE A 848 1.36 -18.51 13.10
N PHE A 849 1.02 -19.78 13.33
CA PHE A 849 1.60 -20.86 12.52
C PHE A 849 1.19 -20.71 11.05
N PRO A 850 2.11 -20.93 10.09
CA PRO A 850 1.76 -21.01 8.68
C PRO A 850 0.62 -22.00 8.44
N LYS A 851 -0.35 -21.60 7.60
CA LYS A 851 -1.52 -22.42 7.29
C LYS A 851 -1.29 -23.20 6.00
N ARG A 852 -1.27 -24.53 6.12
CA ARG A 852 -0.96 -25.45 5.03
C ARG A 852 -2.11 -25.60 4.05
N GLU A 853 -3.35 -25.56 4.54
CA GLU A 853 -4.56 -25.75 3.74
C GLU A 853 -4.70 -24.64 2.69
N SER A 854 -4.48 -23.40 3.14
CA SER A 854 -4.60 -22.19 2.31
C SER A 854 -3.27 -21.67 1.76
N ILE A 855 -2.14 -22.28 2.14
CA ILE A 855 -0.77 -21.94 1.73
C ILE A 855 -0.48 -20.45 1.96
N TYR A 856 -0.38 -20.06 3.23
CA TYR A 856 0.05 -18.71 3.63
C TYR A 856 0.79 -18.69 4.98
N SER A 857 1.53 -17.61 5.21
CA SER A 857 2.15 -17.28 6.50
C SER A 857 1.57 -16.00 7.09
N GLN A 858 1.56 -15.88 8.41
CA GLN A 858 0.99 -14.73 9.15
C GLN A 858 2.10 -13.77 9.59
N TRP A 859 1.85 -12.48 9.45
CA TRP A 859 2.79 -11.41 9.73
C TRP A 859 2.09 -10.21 10.36
N LEU A 860 2.75 -9.57 11.32
CA LEU A 860 2.43 -8.22 11.77
C LEU A 860 3.37 -7.26 11.03
N LEU A 861 2.81 -6.41 10.18
CA LEU A 861 3.54 -5.33 9.53
C LEU A 861 3.51 -4.11 10.44
N ASP A 862 4.68 -3.57 10.76
CA ASP A 862 4.86 -2.24 11.31
C ASP A 862 5.43 -1.36 10.20
N ASP A 863 4.65 -0.41 9.71
CA ASP A 863 5.11 0.61 8.76
C ASP A 863 5.01 1.99 9.39
N ASN A 864 6.14 2.51 9.89
CA ASN A 864 6.22 3.78 10.61
C ASN A 864 5.27 3.87 11.82
N GLY A 865 5.16 2.80 12.62
CA GLY A 865 4.31 2.74 13.81
C GLY A 865 2.88 2.27 13.54
N LYS A 866 2.48 2.09 12.27
CA LYS A 866 1.17 1.52 11.91
C LYS A 866 1.25 0.01 11.90
N LEU A 867 0.57 -0.62 12.86
CA LEU A 867 0.58 -2.05 13.09
C LEU A 867 -0.60 -2.72 12.36
N THR A 868 -0.31 -3.55 11.34
CA THR A 868 -1.33 -4.24 10.53
C THR A 868 -1.07 -5.74 10.47
N PHE A 869 -2.03 -6.54 10.93
CA PHE A 869 -1.99 -7.98 10.73
C PHE A 869 -2.25 -8.35 9.26
N CYS A 870 -1.34 -9.12 8.69
CA CYS A 870 -1.29 -9.45 7.28
C CYS A 870 -0.95 -10.93 7.06
N ARG A 871 -1.36 -11.44 5.90
CA ARG A 871 -1.06 -12.77 5.38
C ARG A 871 -0.19 -12.62 4.15
N TYR A 872 0.87 -13.40 4.07
CA TYR A 872 1.65 -13.55 2.84
C TYR A 872 1.29 -14.85 2.15
N TYR A 873 0.78 -14.74 0.93
CA TYR A 873 0.43 -15.86 0.06
C TYR A 873 1.50 -16.03 -1.03
N PRO A 874 2.49 -16.91 -0.84
CA PRO A 874 3.54 -17.09 -1.83
C PRO A 874 2.98 -17.67 -3.13
N ALA A 875 3.58 -17.29 -4.25
CA ALA A 875 3.41 -17.97 -5.52
C ALA A 875 3.93 -19.41 -5.41
N TYR A 876 3.28 -20.37 -6.06
CA TYR A 876 3.61 -21.79 -5.88
C TYR A 876 4.99 -22.15 -6.44
N CYS A 877 5.37 -21.60 -7.59
CA CYS A 877 6.71 -21.84 -8.13
C CYS A 877 7.80 -21.20 -7.26
N LEU A 878 7.53 -20.03 -6.65
CA LEU A 878 8.44 -19.40 -5.70
C LEU A 878 8.63 -20.29 -4.47
N LEU A 879 7.52 -20.78 -3.89
CA LEU A 879 7.55 -21.66 -2.73
C LEU A 879 8.34 -22.95 -3.02
N ALA A 880 8.19 -23.52 -4.23
CA ALA A 880 8.94 -24.68 -4.69
C ALA A 880 10.44 -24.39 -4.93
N ALA A 881 10.78 -23.21 -5.44
CA ALA A 881 12.17 -22.80 -5.68
C ALA A 881 12.96 -22.64 -4.36
N VAL A 882 12.30 -22.26 -3.26
CA VAL A 882 12.93 -22.05 -1.95
C VAL A 882 12.76 -23.22 -0.97
N ALA A 883 12.09 -24.29 -1.39
CA ALA A 883 11.94 -25.50 -0.60
C ALA A 883 13.32 -26.13 -0.32
N ASN A 884 13.63 -26.38 0.95
CA ASN A 884 14.98 -26.74 1.42
C ASN A 884 15.01 -27.97 2.34
N ASN A 885 13.89 -28.66 2.53
CA ASN A 885 13.88 -29.94 3.25
C ASN A 885 14.50 -31.02 2.34
N PRO A 886 15.39 -31.90 2.83
CA PRO A 886 16.04 -32.91 2.00
C PRO A 886 15.11 -33.71 1.08
N ASN A 887 13.95 -34.15 1.58
CA ASN A 887 12.97 -34.90 0.78
C ASN A 887 12.34 -34.02 -0.33
N GLU A 888 12.15 -32.73 -0.07
CA GLU A 888 11.63 -31.78 -1.06
C GLU A 888 12.68 -31.50 -2.15
N GLN A 889 13.95 -31.37 -1.75
CA GLN A 889 15.08 -31.16 -2.67
C GLN A 889 15.31 -32.37 -3.58
N GLU A 890 15.23 -33.58 -3.02
CA GLU A 890 15.32 -34.82 -3.79
C GLU A 890 14.21 -34.89 -4.83
N LEU A 891 12.95 -34.70 -4.42
CA LEU A 891 11.81 -34.70 -5.32
C LEU A 891 11.94 -33.64 -6.41
N ARG A 892 12.37 -32.42 -6.07
CA ARG A 892 12.64 -31.37 -7.06
C ARG A 892 13.69 -31.80 -8.07
N THR A 893 14.77 -32.42 -7.62
CA THR A 893 15.86 -32.91 -8.47
C THR A 893 15.35 -33.98 -9.45
N LEU A 894 14.49 -34.89 -9.00
CA LEU A 894 13.87 -35.91 -9.87
C LEU A 894 13.03 -35.27 -10.98
N PHE A 895 12.22 -34.26 -10.66
CA PHE A 895 11.44 -33.53 -11.66
C PHE A 895 12.35 -32.75 -12.63
N LEU A 896 13.35 -32.03 -12.13
CA LEU A 896 14.28 -31.28 -12.99
C LEU A 896 15.09 -32.22 -13.91
N ASN A 897 15.46 -33.41 -13.44
CA ASN A 897 16.13 -34.42 -14.26
C ASN A 897 15.19 -35.01 -15.34
N LYS A 898 13.94 -35.30 -14.99
CA LYS A 898 12.95 -35.80 -15.97
C LYS A 898 12.68 -34.77 -17.07
N TYR A 899 12.63 -33.50 -16.71
CA TYR A 899 12.37 -32.37 -17.60
C TYR A 899 13.65 -31.59 -17.91
N ALA A 900 14.79 -32.26 -18.07
CA ALA A 900 16.07 -31.58 -18.31
C ALA A 900 16.06 -30.70 -19.57
N ASP A 901 15.31 -31.11 -20.60
CA ASP A 901 15.12 -30.33 -21.84
C ASP A 901 14.23 -29.09 -21.67
N ASN A 902 13.44 -29.02 -20.59
CA ASN A 902 12.63 -27.86 -20.23
C ASN A 902 12.55 -27.71 -18.69
N PRO A 903 13.61 -27.16 -18.06
CA PRO A 903 13.68 -27.04 -16.61
C PRO A 903 12.53 -26.22 -16.01
N MET A 904 11.98 -25.26 -16.75
CA MET A 904 10.85 -24.42 -16.31
C MET A 904 9.58 -25.24 -16.18
N LEU A 905 9.28 -26.12 -17.15
CA LEU A 905 8.18 -27.07 -17.04
C LEU A 905 8.40 -28.04 -15.88
N GLY A 906 9.63 -28.50 -15.68
CA GLY A 906 10.00 -29.32 -14.52
C GLY A 906 9.68 -28.64 -13.18
N MET A 907 10.01 -27.36 -13.05
CA MET A 907 9.71 -26.57 -11.85
C MET A 907 8.20 -26.39 -11.64
N VAL A 908 7.42 -26.16 -12.69
CA VAL A 908 5.95 -26.08 -12.62
C VAL A 908 5.37 -27.41 -12.13
N LYS A 909 5.76 -28.53 -12.74
CA LYS A 909 5.28 -29.88 -12.38
C LYS A 909 5.64 -30.27 -10.95
N PHE A 910 6.86 -29.93 -10.52
CA PHE A 910 7.27 -30.08 -9.13
C PHE A 910 6.40 -29.23 -8.21
N SER A 911 6.15 -27.95 -8.54
CA SER A 911 5.34 -27.07 -7.70
C SER A 911 3.91 -27.58 -7.51
N GLU A 912 3.27 -28.13 -8.55
CA GLU A 912 1.95 -28.75 -8.47
C GLU A 912 1.93 -29.90 -7.45
N SER A 913 2.92 -30.81 -7.55
CA SER A 913 3.05 -31.96 -6.65
C SER A 913 3.45 -31.54 -5.22
N TYR A 914 4.26 -30.50 -5.09
CA TYR A 914 4.69 -29.98 -3.79
C TYR A 914 3.53 -29.35 -3.01
N ILE A 915 2.64 -28.62 -3.69
CA ILE A 915 1.45 -28.04 -3.05
C ILE A 915 0.48 -29.13 -2.57
N GLN A 916 0.30 -30.21 -3.33
CA GLN A 916 -0.47 -31.38 -2.88
C GLN A 916 0.13 -31.98 -1.61
N LEU A 917 1.46 -32.20 -1.60
CA LEU A 917 2.18 -32.70 -0.42
C LEU A 917 1.99 -31.80 0.80
N LEU A 918 2.08 -30.47 0.64
CA LEU A 918 1.91 -29.53 1.74
C LEU A 918 0.49 -29.54 2.32
N ARG A 919 -0.53 -29.71 1.48
CA ARG A 919 -1.93 -29.83 1.90
C ARG A 919 -2.25 -31.16 2.58
N GLY A 920 -1.36 -32.15 2.44
CA GLY A 920 -1.60 -33.52 2.91
C GLY A 920 -2.44 -34.35 1.93
N ASP A 921 -2.54 -33.92 0.67
CA ASP A 921 -3.21 -34.65 -0.40
C ASP A 921 -2.32 -35.81 -0.90
N GLU A 922 -2.91 -36.79 -1.60
CA GLU A 922 -2.12 -37.84 -2.26
C GLU A 922 -1.19 -37.24 -3.32
N LEU A 923 0.08 -37.66 -3.32
CA LEU A 923 1.05 -37.27 -4.33
C LEU A 923 0.56 -37.66 -5.73
N SER A 924 0.83 -36.80 -6.71
CA SER A 924 0.55 -37.08 -8.12
C SER A 924 1.12 -38.43 -8.56
N GLN A 925 0.43 -39.11 -9.48
CA GLN A 925 0.89 -40.40 -10.03
C GLN A 925 2.32 -40.31 -10.59
N GLU A 926 2.65 -39.16 -11.19
CA GLU A 926 3.98 -38.85 -11.71
C GLU A 926 5.04 -38.78 -10.59
N ALA A 927 4.76 -38.07 -9.50
CA ALA A 927 5.66 -38.01 -8.35
C ALA A 927 5.86 -39.40 -7.72
N GLN A 928 4.79 -40.19 -7.61
CA GLN A 928 4.87 -41.57 -7.11
C GLN A 928 5.73 -42.47 -8.02
N GLN A 929 5.62 -42.35 -9.34
CA GLN A 929 6.44 -43.09 -10.30
C GLN A 929 7.92 -42.71 -10.18
N LEU A 930 8.22 -41.40 -10.08
CA LEU A 930 9.59 -40.91 -9.93
C LEU A 930 10.26 -41.42 -8.66
N LEU A 931 9.56 -41.40 -7.53
CA LEU A 931 10.07 -41.95 -6.27
C LEU A 931 10.23 -43.48 -6.29
N LYS A 932 9.39 -44.19 -7.06
CA LYS A 932 9.50 -45.64 -7.23
C LYS A 932 10.67 -46.06 -8.11
N ASN A 933 10.97 -45.32 -9.17
CA ASN A 933 12.07 -45.62 -10.10
C ASN A 933 13.47 -45.40 -9.50
N GLN A 934 13.55 -44.84 -8.30
CA GLN A 934 14.79 -44.58 -7.56
C GLN A 934 15.08 -45.65 -6.48
N ARG A 935 14.06 -46.45 -6.11
CA ARG A 935 14.16 -47.60 -5.20
C ARG A 935 14.36 -48.88 -6.01
#